data_AF-A0A7S3H9K8-F1
#
_entry.id   AF-A0A7S3H9K8-F1
#
_cell.length_a   1.000
_cell.length_b   1.000
_cell.length_c   1.000
_cell.angle_alpha   90.00
_cell.angle_beta   90.00
_cell.angle_gamma   90.00
#
_symmetry.space_group_name_H-M   'P 1'
#
loop_
_entity.id
_entity.type
_entity.pdbx_description
1 polymer ?
#
loop_
_entity_poly.entity_id
_entity_poly.type
_entity_poly.pdbx_seq_one_letter_code
_entity_poly.pdbx_strand_id
1 'polypeptide(L)'
;MDAKRVRRIADSPIEFFVLSAVQRIHFATLRKDAFFGGKRIKELADLEVTWLDLQQMEHTCVSLRALGFSVDELMAVDAQLDDMGDRSDIQKFYEDVYNERKASLGEEDRSTVEALHLLGVLFKDMGEHVRGLEYLTRCFKLRYKLFGEDDEDTLVSRQVLGEYYVLLGRSSDGIEHLQACFDIRKKSGEDTPEVLDCMRALGKCMLAVGLAADALKMLEERYVIVVKQTMEEKMRRDHPRTLPARLDYATALAESGCYTSVPALKLHAIMNRQKTIYGADDPATLKLMDQYAELLTKMGRTHQARDQLAECVSEKAATLGPTHSGTIYSKFALAGAYVELGRRMEVEKLQLEACLHEQETRLGETHPSTISSTVKLAAIYNLMNRNQEALDLFKTVHSVRTKVLGKDHELTLGVANNIAAVYISMERYQEGKNMYEETLALMEARLGKSHLLSTATQLNLGQVFQATGNLEKAMSMYKDTLALCTQAYGDKHPRSLLALESIGCVYILQQRWQEAHEIFEKSMALKVGIYEETHPLSLITLENIASCKKWLGQKPQALALFQKLCQLKEAGVGAKHVETIKARVNLAIVMAELGDPGEAIRITVAAVQDATAVLGPAAAPVQEYIGVAGYLYALVGHWDDAIRYTNMSLTGTIKIYGEYHYLVKALLERKAWMLTNAGRTAEAAQVQAIIDAIPTDGAVSGGGGSANVSAKSAGTPTSATASGASAATAATASAGQEESAEVLSPLQRQLQQEAAADANAENLIVAKVQQVMAMVAQGGVDQVQATITDILNKDLLKVQKTETLLLLINLAAVTLNAQRPALALQIMSKLHPVVQANFSKYDEIVLPSMSMLGMAMAYGGKVEGALPILEEYCTRAMKALVPGTPNPTLDASQNLLMQLYGSLKKFDKIIAFFTAQFEHFRDTQGEASEAAITAINNRAQYHFALSNIDAARADHKEVIRLLVVLQGADHPETIQSVEGFKALYASKGLVYE
;
A
#
# COMPACT_ATOMS: atom_id res chain seq x y z
N MET A 1 -29.27 46.94 16.72
CA MET A 1 -29.28 48.35 16.24
C MET A 1 -29.00 48.35 14.75
N ASP A 2 -29.59 49.24 13.95
CA ASP A 2 -29.21 49.38 12.52
C ASP A 2 -27.72 49.79 12.41
N ALA A 3 -26.98 49.21 11.46
CA ALA A 3 -25.51 49.34 11.30
C ALA A 3 -25.06 50.81 11.17
N LYS A 4 -25.90 51.67 10.60
CA LYS A 4 -25.67 53.13 10.51
C LYS A 4 -25.73 53.85 11.85
N ARG A 5 -26.33 53.24 12.87
CA ARG A 5 -26.38 53.76 14.25
C ARG A 5 -25.20 53.23 15.05
N VAL A 6 -24.80 51.96 14.87
CA VAL A 6 -23.58 51.37 15.47
C VAL A 6 -22.31 52.05 14.95
N ARG A 7 -22.24 52.37 13.65
CA ARG A 7 -21.13 53.14 13.04
C ARG A 7 -21.01 54.58 13.57
N ARG A 8 -22.10 55.17 14.07
CA ARG A 8 -22.11 56.53 14.64
C ARG A 8 -21.65 56.60 16.10
N ILE A 9 -21.52 55.45 16.75
CA ILE A 9 -21.18 55.34 18.19
C ILE A 9 -19.83 54.59 18.34
N ALA A 10 -19.24 54.10 17.25
CA ALA A 10 -17.95 53.43 17.24
C ALA A 10 -16.86 54.40 16.77
N ASP A 11 -15.88 54.65 17.63
CA ASP A 11 -14.75 55.53 17.40
C ASP A 11 -13.60 54.81 16.64
N SER A 12 -13.71 53.48 16.43
CA SER A 12 -12.79 52.71 15.58
C SER A 12 -13.46 51.53 14.83
N PRO A 13 -12.85 51.02 13.74
CA PRO A 13 -13.36 49.84 13.02
C PRO A 13 -13.54 48.59 13.90
N ILE A 14 -12.72 48.48 14.95
CA ILE A 14 -12.78 47.37 15.91
C ILE A 14 -13.87 47.56 16.94
N GLU A 15 -14.16 48.79 17.33
CA GLU A 15 -15.32 49.08 18.19
C GLU A 15 -16.63 48.83 17.43
N PHE A 16 -16.65 49.13 16.14
CA PHE A 16 -17.73 48.76 15.24
C PHE A 16 -17.88 47.23 15.15
N PHE A 17 -16.76 46.50 15.08
CA PHE A 17 -16.73 45.03 15.05
C PHE A 17 -17.25 44.42 16.37
N VAL A 18 -16.81 44.91 17.53
CA VAL A 18 -17.25 44.43 18.86
C VAL A 18 -18.74 44.71 19.10
N LEU A 19 -19.21 45.91 18.76
CA LEU A 19 -20.63 46.26 18.89
C LEU A 19 -21.54 45.50 17.91
N SER A 20 -20.97 44.98 16.82
CA SER A 20 -21.65 44.12 15.85
C SER A 20 -21.65 42.64 16.28
N ALA A 21 -20.53 42.15 16.83
CA ALA A 21 -20.37 40.78 17.36
C ALA A 21 -21.25 40.51 18.58
N VAL A 22 -21.46 41.51 19.45
CA VAL A 22 -22.38 41.42 20.61
C VAL A 22 -23.85 41.20 20.19
N GLN A 23 -24.23 41.47 18.93
CA GLN A 23 -25.58 41.25 18.41
C GLN A 23 -25.90 39.81 17.94
N ARG A 24 -25.03 38.83 18.25
CA ARG A 24 -25.23 37.36 18.13
C ARG A 24 -25.44 36.83 16.70
N ILE A 25 -24.36 36.39 16.07
CA ILE A 25 -24.33 35.24 15.15
C ILE A 25 -23.33 34.22 15.74
N HIS A 26 -23.70 32.94 15.76
CA HIS A 26 -23.19 31.89 16.65
C HIS A 26 -21.74 31.43 16.33
N PHE A 27 -20.88 31.43 17.35
CA PHE A 27 -19.61 30.70 17.44
C PHE A 27 -19.64 29.80 18.69
N ALA A 28 -19.15 28.57 18.57
CA ALA A 28 -18.88 27.63 19.66
C ALA A 28 -17.42 27.21 19.49
N THR A 29 -16.47 27.33 20.43
CA THR A 29 -16.52 27.55 21.88
C THR A 29 -15.13 28.06 22.36
N LEU A 30 -15.15 28.99 23.33
CA LEU A 30 -14.08 29.85 23.91
C LEU A 30 -13.05 29.10 24.80
N ARG A 31 -11.95 29.61 25.41
CA ARG A 31 -11.37 30.93 25.79
C ARG A 31 -9.93 30.70 26.32
N LYS A 32 -9.03 31.70 26.32
CA LYS A 32 -8.07 31.92 27.44
C LYS A 32 -7.66 33.39 27.48
N ASP A 33 -8.11 34.07 28.52
CA ASP A 33 -7.97 35.49 28.82
C ASP A 33 -6.54 36.03 28.49
N ALA A 34 -6.30 37.18 27.87
CA ALA A 34 -6.93 38.48 28.05
C ALA A 34 -6.32 39.52 27.06
N PHE A 35 -6.70 40.79 27.27
CA PHE A 35 -6.03 42.03 26.86
C PHE A 35 -6.32 42.46 25.43
N PHE A 36 -6.59 43.75 25.18
CA PHE A 36 -5.76 44.56 24.30
C PHE A 36 -5.96 46.03 24.60
N GLY A 37 -4.83 46.72 24.50
CA GLY A 37 -4.67 48.14 24.67
C GLY A 37 -3.39 48.54 23.94
N GLY A 38 -3.59 49.14 22.75
CA GLY A 38 -2.67 50.05 22.05
C GLY A 38 -1.60 49.46 21.11
N LYS A 39 -1.86 48.34 20.40
CA LYS A 39 -0.82 47.31 20.30
C LYS A 39 -1.08 46.25 19.16
N ARG A 40 -1.85 46.54 18.08
CA ARG A 40 -2.54 45.54 17.19
C ARG A 40 -1.75 44.57 16.27
N ILE A 41 -0.68 44.95 15.56
CA ILE A 41 0.08 43.99 14.71
C ILE A 41 1.02 43.14 15.57
N LYS A 42 1.68 43.79 16.54
CA LYS A 42 2.54 43.12 17.50
C LYS A 42 1.72 42.22 18.42
N GLU A 43 0.49 42.61 18.76
CA GLU A 43 -0.49 41.76 19.45
C GLU A 43 -0.87 40.54 18.60
N LEU A 44 -1.25 40.65 17.32
CA LEU A 44 -1.55 39.46 16.51
C LEU A 44 -0.38 38.47 16.45
N ALA A 45 0.86 38.98 16.36
CA ALA A 45 2.08 38.19 16.42
C ALA A 45 2.41 37.65 17.83
N ASP A 46 2.18 38.43 18.90
CA ASP A 46 2.38 38.05 20.31
C ASP A 46 1.25 37.12 20.84
N LEU A 47 0.16 36.99 20.08
CA LEU A 47 -1.02 36.14 20.37
C LEU A 47 -1.10 34.90 19.51
N GLU A 48 -0.18 34.73 18.57
CA GLU A 48 -0.17 33.61 17.62
C GLU A 48 -1.47 33.52 16.80
N VAL A 49 -2.14 34.65 16.52
CA VAL A 49 -3.32 34.67 15.65
C VAL A 49 -2.86 34.55 14.21
N THR A 50 -3.17 33.42 13.59
CA THR A 50 -2.76 33.07 12.24
C THR A 50 -3.77 33.59 11.22
N TRP A 51 -3.36 33.74 9.95
CA TRP A 51 -4.32 33.95 8.86
C TRP A 51 -5.32 32.83 8.70
N LEU A 52 -4.96 31.64 9.16
CA LEU A 52 -5.85 30.50 9.20
C LEU A 52 -7.03 30.74 10.13
N ASP A 53 -6.83 31.44 11.25
CA ASP A 53 -7.90 31.93 12.11
C ASP A 53 -8.77 32.98 11.40
N LEU A 54 -8.21 33.76 10.47
CA LEU A 54 -8.93 34.74 9.64
C LEU A 54 -9.65 34.07 8.45
N GLN A 55 -9.12 32.97 7.92
CA GLN A 55 -9.68 32.17 6.83
C GLN A 55 -10.85 31.31 7.33
N GLN A 56 -10.76 30.76 8.55
CA GLN A 56 -11.89 30.14 9.26
C GLN A 56 -13.03 31.14 9.56
N MET A 57 -12.77 32.45 9.46
CA MET A 57 -13.77 33.52 9.55
C MET A 57 -14.32 33.99 8.18
N GLU A 58 -14.03 33.27 7.08
CA GLU A 58 -14.50 33.56 5.70
C GLU A 58 -14.14 34.97 5.18
N HIS A 59 -13.04 35.56 5.65
CA HIS A 59 -12.62 36.89 5.24
C HIS A 59 -11.46 36.84 4.22
N THR A 60 -11.69 37.30 2.99
CA THR A 60 -10.63 37.48 1.96
C THR A 60 -9.75 38.70 2.28
N CYS A 61 -8.52 38.77 1.75
CA CYS A 61 -7.66 39.97 1.87
C CYS A 61 -8.39 41.25 1.41
N VAL A 62 -9.26 41.14 0.41
CA VAL A 62 -10.13 42.22 -0.08
C VAL A 62 -11.11 42.69 1.01
N SER A 63 -11.71 41.76 1.75
CA SER A 63 -12.63 42.09 2.85
C SER A 63 -11.92 42.72 4.05
N LEU A 64 -10.68 42.33 4.34
CA LEU A 64 -9.89 42.91 5.43
C LEU A 64 -9.32 44.27 5.09
N ARG A 65 -9.00 44.50 3.82
CA ARG A 65 -8.71 45.83 3.30
C ARG A 65 -9.91 46.76 3.52
N ALA A 66 -11.13 46.28 3.30
CA ALA A 66 -12.35 47.03 3.59
C ALA A 66 -12.60 47.25 5.10
N LEU A 67 -12.01 46.41 5.95
CA LEU A 67 -12.02 46.55 7.41
C LEU A 67 -10.91 47.48 7.94
N GLY A 68 -10.03 47.98 7.07
CA GLY A 68 -9.04 49.01 7.38
C GLY A 68 -7.62 48.49 7.63
N PHE A 69 -7.33 47.23 7.31
CA PHE A 69 -5.94 46.72 7.30
C PHE A 69 -5.14 47.41 6.19
N SER A 70 -3.91 47.82 6.51
CA SER A 70 -3.01 48.43 5.54
C SER A 70 -2.50 47.40 4.53
N VAL A 71 -2.02 47.89 3.38
CA VAL A 71 -1.43 47.03 2.36
C VAL A 71 -0.24 46.25 2.94
N ASP A 72 0.61 46.91 3.72
CA ASP A 72 1.82 46.28 4.28
C ASP A 72 1.49 45.25 5.38
N GLU A 73 0.42 45.48 6.15
CA GLU A 73 -0.11 44.48 7.10
C GLU A 73 -0.63 43.23 6.38
N LEU A 74 -1.35 43.40 5.28
CA LEU A 74 -1.89 42.27 4.50
C LEU A 74 -0.79 41.51 3.76
N MET A 75 0.25 42.19 3.26
CA MET A 75 1.41 41.53 2.64
C MET A 75 2.26 40.76 3.67
N ALA A 76 2.42 41.29 4.89
CA ALA A 76 3.14 40.58 5.96
C ALA A 76 2.40 39.32 6.43
N VAL A 77 1.07 39.36 6.44
CA VAL A 77 0.22 38.20 6.73
C VAL A 77 0.32 37.17 5.59
N ASP A 78 0.24 37.59 4.32
CA ASP A 78 0.42 36.70 3.15
C ASP A 78 1.78 36.00 3.13
N ALA A 79 2.87 36.72 3.44
CA ALA A 79 4.22 36.15 3.49
C ALA A 79 4.37 34.99 4.50
N GLN A 80 3.55 34.95 5.56
CA GLN A 80 3.55 33.84 6.53
C GLN A 80 2.78 32.60 6.03
N LEU A 81 2.02 32.71 4.93
CA LEU A 81 1.16 31.65 4.37
C LEU A 81 1.53 31.24 2.96
N ASP A 82 2.38 32.05 2.33
CA ASP A 82 3.15 31.78 1.11
C ASP A 82 3.60 30.31 1.04
N ASP A 83 3.89 29.78 2.22
CA ASP A 83 4.35 28.46 2.48
C ASP A 83 3.32 27.31 2.29
N MET A 84 2.01 27.59 2.09
CA MET A 84 0.94 26.58 2.22
C MET A 84 -0.07 26.47 1.05
N GLY A 85 -0.15 27.43 0.14
CA GLY A 85 -0.57 27.15 -1.25
C GLY A 85 -2.08 27.19 -1.58
N ASP A 86 -2.78 28.24 -1.19
CA ASP A 86 -3.94 28.75 -1.93
C ASP A 86 -3.96 30.28 -1.94
N ARG A 87 -3.58 30.88 -3.07
CA ARG A 87 -3.46 32.34 -3.23
C ARG A 87 -4.43 32.90 -4.28
N SER A 88 -5.41 32.10 -4.70
CA SER A 88 -6.40 32.47 -5.73
C SER A 88 -7.19 33.73 -5.37
N ASP A 89 -7.53 33.89 -4.09
CA ASP A 89 -8.27 35.05 -3.58
C ASP A 89 -7.43 36.33 -3.41
N ILE A 90 -6.09 36.22 -3.52
CA ILE A 90 -5.13 37.30 -3.23
C ILE A 90 -4.60 37.93 -4.52
N GLN A 91 -4.79 37.28 -5.68
CA GLN A 91 -4.44 37.83 -7.00
C GLN A 91 -4.97 39.24 -7.19
N LYS A 92 -6.29 39.41 -7.04
CA LYS A 92 -6.92 40.71 -7.24
C LYS A 92 -6.41 41.76 -6.27
N PHE A 93 -6.10 41.37 -5.02
CA PHE A 93 -5.52 42.27 -4.04
C PHE A 93 -4.14 42.78 -4.48
N TYR A 94 -3.23 41.90 -4.88
CA TYR A 94 -1.91 42.31 -5.34
C TYR A 94 -1.97 43.10 -6.66
N GLU A 95 -2.90 42.78 -7.56
CA GLU A 95 -3.13 43.54 -8.78
C GLU A 95 -3.62 44.97 -8.47
N ASP A 96 -4.59 45.10 -7.57
CA ASP A 96 -5.11 46.40 -7.12
C ASP A 96 -4.00 47.22 -6.43
N VAL A 97 -3.22 46.60 -5.54
CA VAL A 97 -2.07 47.23 -4.87
C VAL A 97 -1.04 47.75 -5.87
N TYR A 98 -0.64 46.92 -6.83
CA TYR A 98 0.32 47.31 -7.85
C TYR A 98 -0.22 48.45 -8.72
N ASN A 99 -1.47 48.36 -9.17
CA ASN A 99 -2.10 49.38 -10.02
C ASN A 99 -2.25 50.72 -9.28
N GLU A 100 -2.64 50.70 -8.02
CA GLU A 100 -2.76 51.90 -7.17
C GLU A 100 -1.40 52.55 -6.92
N ARG A 101 -0.37 51.75 -6.54
CA ARG A 101 1.00 52.26 -6.33
C ARG A 101 1.58 52.82 -7.63
N LYS A 102 1.37 52.13 -8.75
CA LYS A 102 1.76 52.61 -10.08
C LYS A 102 1.09 53.93 -10.45
N ALA A 103 -0.19 54.12 -10.12
CA ALA A 103 -0.92 55.34 -10.40
C ALA A 103 -0.53 56.51 -9.49
N SER A 104 -0.16 56.24 -8.23
CA SER A 104 0.12 57.27 -7.22
C SER A 104 1.60 57.65 -7.11
N LEU A 105 2.50 56.67 -7.14
CA LEU A 105 3.95 56.82 -6.92
C LEU A 105 4.75 56.70 -8.23
N GLY A 106 4.14 56.15 -9.29
CA GLY A 106 4.81 55.85 -10.54
C GLY A 106 5.42 54.44 -10.57
N GLU A 107 5.83 54.00 -11.76
CA GLU A 107 6.33 52.63 -12.00
C GLU A 107 7.76 52.41 -11.51
N GLU A 108 8.57 53.47 -11.42
CA GLU A 108 9.97 53.40 -10.98
C GLU A 108 10.13 53.52 -9.45
N ASP A 109 9.04 53.62 -8.68
CA ASP A 109 9.08 53.63 -7.22
C ASP A 109 9.41 52.25 -6.64
N ARG A 110 10.27 52.19 -5.61
CA ARG A 110 10.77 50.94 -5.01
C ARG A 110 9.63 50.04 -4.50
N SER A 111 8.59 50.62 -3.91
CA SER A 111 7.43 49.88 -3.39
C SER A 111 6.48 49.39 -4.48
N THR A 112 6.43 50.08 -5.62
CA THR A 112 5.69 49.64 -6.82
C THR A 112 6.39 48.44 -7.46
N VAL A 113 7.73 48.47 -7.55
CA VAL A 113 8.53 47.37 -8.10
C VAL A 113 8.51 46.14 -7.19
N GLU A 114 8.39 46.33 -5.87
CA GLU A 114 8.14 45.24 -4.91
C GLU A 114 6.76 44.60 -5.10
N ALA A 115 5.70 45.39 -5.26
CA ALA A 115 4.38 44.83 -5.57
C ALA A 115 4.39 44.04 -6.90
N LEU A 116 5.15 44.51 -7.90
CA LEU A 116 5.38 43.79 -9.16
C LEU A 116 6.12 42.46 -8.96
N HIS A 117 7.09 42.40 -8.04
CA HIS A 117 7.79 41.17 -7.67
C HIS A 117 6.84 40.13 -7.08
N LEU A 118 6.06 40.55 -6.07
CA LEU A 118 5.10 39.67 -5.38
C LEU A 118 4.02 39.15 -6.32
N LEU A 119 3.50 39.99 -7.22
CA LEU A 119 2.62 39.55 -8.30
C LEU A 119 3.24 38.46 -9.17
N GLY A 120 4.51 38.62 -9.52
CA GLY A 120 5.25 37.65 -10.30
C GLY A 120 5.40 36.29 -9.60
N VAL A 121 5.70 36.31 -8.29
CA VAL A 121 5.76 35.11 -7.45
C VAL A 121 4.38 34.44 -7.35
N LEU A 122 3.33 35.24 -7.16
CA LEU A 122 1.96 34.75 -7.08
C LEU A 122 1.51 34.02 -8.36
N PHE A 123 1.77 34.61 -9.54
CA PHE A 123 1.46 33.96 -10.81
C PHE A 123 2.28 32.68 -11.02
N LYS A 124 3.51 32.61 -10.50
CA LYS A 124 4.30 31.37 -10.49
C LYS A 124 3.58 30.28 -9.69
N ASP A 125 3.11 30.58 -8.49
CA ASP A 125 2.46 29.61 -7.60
C ASP A 125 1.11 29.15 -8.14
N MET A 126 0.35 30.03 -8.80
CA MET A 126 -0.91 29.69 -9.48
C MET A 126 -0.71 28.89 -10.78
N GLY A 127 0.54 28.77 -11.28
CA GLY A 127 0.85 28.10 -12.54
C GLY A 127 0.63 28.95 -13.80
N GLU A 128 0.37 30.24 -13.67
CA GLU A 128 0.29 31.20 -14.79
C GLU A 128 1.69 31.57 -15.27
N HIS A 129 2.38 30.60 -15.88
CA HIS A 129 3.82 30.69 -16.05
C HIS A 129 4.31 31.84 -16.93
N VAL A 130 3.57 32.12 -18.00
CA VAL A 130 3.88 33.20 -18.95
C VAL A 130 3.84 34.56 -18.26
N ARG A 131 2.76 34.83 -17.50
CA ARG A 131 2.59 36.09 -16.78
C ARG A 131 3.62 36.21 -15.67
N GLY A 132 3.75 35.21 -14.80
CA GLY A 132 4.73 35.26 -13.72
C GLY A 132 6.14 35.58 -14.21
N LEU A 133 6.56 34.97 -15.33
CA LEU A 133 7.87 35.22 -15.91
C LEU A 133 8.00 36.65 -16.46
N GLU A 134 6.96 37.16 -17.12
CA GLU A 134 6.92 38.55 -17.61
C GLU A 134 7.07 39.56 -16.45
N TYR A 135 6.28 39.38 -15.39
CA TYR A 135 6.30 40.23 -14.19
C TYR A 135 7.67 40.19 -13.50
N LEU A 136 8.23 39.00 -13.25
CA LEU A 136 9.54 38.85 -12.61
C LEU A 136 10.69 39.37 -13.47
N THR A 137 10.65 39.13 -14.79
CA THR A 137 11.68 39.66 -15.71
C THR A 137 11.63 41.19 -15.77
N ARG A 138 10.43 41.78 -15.81
CA ARG A 138 10.24 43.23 -15.80
C ARG A 138 10.72 43.82 -14.47
N CYS A 139 10.36 43.20 -13.35
CA CYS A 139 10.82 43.58 -12.01
C CYS A 139 12.35 43.58 -11.93
N PHE A 140 13.01 42.48 -12.33
CA PHE A 140 14.46 42.38 -12.34
C PHE A 140 15.10 43.49 -13.20
N LYS A 141 14.60 43.74 -14.42
CA LYS A 141 15.11 44.81 -15.29
C LYS A 141 14.96 46.20 -14.68
N LEU A 142 13.83 46.48 -14.02
CA LEU A 142 13.61 47.76 -13.34
C LEU A 142 14.54 47.93 -12.14
N ARG A 143 14.63 46.93 -11.25
CA ARG A 143 15.53 46.95 -10.10
C ARG A 143 17.00 47.10 -10.52
N TYR A 144 17.43 46.36 -11.54
CA TYR A 144 18.77 46.46 -12.10
C TYR A 144 19.09 47.86 -12.63
N LYS A 145 18.15 48.51 -13.33
CA LYS A 145 18.31 49.86 -13.87
C LYS A 145 18.34 50.94 -12.77
N LEU A 146 17.50 50.79 -11.75
CA LEU A 146 17.26 51.83 -10.74
C LEU A 146 18.23 51.74 -9.55
N PHE A 147 18.52 50.52 -9.10
CA PHE A 147 19.27 50.26 -7.87
C PHE A 147 20.65 49.63 -8.14
N GLY A 148 20.88 49.13 -9.36
CA GLY A 148 22.12 48.46 -9.74
C GLY A 148 22.13 46.96 -9.44
N GLU A 149 23.22 46.30 -9.83
CA GLU A 149 23.38 44.85 -9.73
C GLU A 149 23.62 44.36 -8.29
N ASP A 150 24.24 45.18 -7.44
CA ASP A 150 24.61 44.85 -6.06
C ASP A 150 23.50 45.15 -5.03
N ASP A 151 22.37 45.75 -5.44
CA ASP A 151 21.24 46.02 -4.53
C ASP A 151 20.51 44.72 -4.15
N GLU A 152 20.20 44.55 -2.86
CA GLU A 152 19.63 43.31 -2.34
C GLU A 152 18.27 42.96 -2.96
N ASP A 153 17.42 43.95 -3.26
CA ASP A 153 16.14 43.68 -3.91
C ASP A 153 16.35 43.20 -5.36
N THR A 154 17.38 43.70 -6.04
CA THR A 154 17.79 43.20 -7.36
C THR A 154 18.24 41.74 -7.26
N LEU A 155 19.03 41.39 -6.23
CA LEU A 155 19.53 40.04 -6.00
C LEU A 155 18.41 39.05 -5.63
N VAL A 156 17.44 39.45 -4.80
CA VAL A 156 16.23 38.65 -4.50
C VAL A 156 15.44 38.37 -5.78
N SER A 157 15.19 39.40 -6.60
CA SER A 157 14.52 39.20 -7.90
C SER A 157 15.31 38.29 -8.84
N ARG A 158 16.65 38.39 -8.84
CA ARG A 158 17.52 37.54 -9.66
C ARG A 158 17.45 36.08 -9.20
N GLN A 159 17.47 35.84 -7.89
CA GLN A 159 17.36 34.49 -7.31
C GLN A 159 16.03 33.84 -7.69
N VAL A 160 14.91 34.53 -7.43
CA VAL A 160 13.56 34.03 -7.74
C VAL A 160 13.41 33.77 -9.25
N LEU A 161 13.94 34.66 -10.09
CA LEU A 161 13.93 34.46 -11.54
C LEU A 161 14.78 33.24 -11.95
N GLY A 162 15.92 33.02 -11.30
CA GLY A 162 16.77 31.85 -11.51
C GLY A 162 16.07 30.54 -11.16
N GLU A 163 15.48 30.45 -9.97
CA GLU A 163 14.65 29.30 -9.54
C GLU A 163 13.50 29.05 -10.53
N TYR A 164 12.89 30.12 -11.03
CA TYR A 164 11.79 30.02 -11.97
C TYR A 164 12.23 29.53 -13.36
N TYR A 165 13.37 29.98 -13.87
CA TYR A 165 13.91 29.44 -15.11
C TYR A 165 14.18 27.94 -15.03
N VAL A 166 14.67 27.46 -13.88
CA VAL A 166 14.83 26.01 -13.65
C VAL A 166 13.49 25.29 -13.69
N LEU A 167 12.46 25.83 -13.01
CA LEU A 167 11.11 25.25 -13.04
C LEU A 167 10.53 25.14 -14.47
N LEU A 168 10.84 26.10 -15.34
CA LEU A 168 10.42 26.12 -16.75
C LEU A 168 11.34 25.29 -17.68
N GLY A 169 12.29 24.54 -17.12
CA GLY A 169 13.23 23.71 -17.85
C GLY A 169 14.25 24.50 -18.68
N ARG A 170 14.56 25.75 -18.27
CA ARG A 170 15.66 26.60 -18.78
C ARG A 170 16.80 26.61 -17.76
N SER A 171 17.30 25.42 -17.43
CA SER A 171 18.12 25.25 -16.24
C SER A 171 19.52 25.87 -16.35
N SER A 172 20.08 26.01 -17.56
CA SER A 172 21.32 26.76 -17.79
C SER A 172 21.19 28.22 -17.35
N ASP A 173 20.13 28.88 -17.81
CA ASP A 173 19.86 30.29 -17.54
C ASP A 173 19.56 30.47 -16.04
N GLY A 174 18.81 29.54 -15.46
CA GLY A 174 18.51 29.53 -14.04
C GLY A 174 19.76 29.42 -13.17
N ILE A 175 20.66 28.48 -13.48
CA ILE A 175 21.95 28.32 -12.78
C ILE A 175 22.82 29.55 -12.97
N GLU A 176 22.86 30.16 -14.15
CA GLU A 176 23.63 31.39 -14.40
C GLU A 176 23.13 32.55 -13.52
N HIS A 177 21.81 32.75 -13.44
CA HIS A 177 21.21 33.76 -12.58
C HIS A 177 21.53 33.52 -11.09
N LEU A 178 21.41 32.27 -10.63
CA LEU A 178 21.69 31.89 -9.25
C LEU A 178 23.18 31.98 -8.91
N GLN A 179 24.07 31.55 -9.80
CA GLN A 179 25.52 31.62 -9.61
C GLN A 179 25.99 33.06 -9.54
N ALA A 180 25.49 33.94 -10.42
CA ALA A 180 25.83 35.35 -10.36
C ALA A 180 25.31 36.02 -9.09
N CYS A 181 24.09 35.67 -8.64
CA CYS A 181 23.56 36.13 -7.35
C CYS A 181 24.46 35.69 -6.18
N PHE A 182 24.87 34.42 -6.17
CA PHE A 182 25.79 33.87 -5.18
C PHE A 182 27.15 34.58 -5.20
N ASP A 183 27.76 34.79 -6.37
CA ASP A 183 29.07 35.41 -6.51
C ASP A 183 29.09 36.87 -6.03
N ILE A 184 27.98 37.59 -6.18
CA ILE A 184 27.82 38.96 -5.68
C ILE A 184 27.66 38.95 -4.15
N ARG A 185 26.70 38.17 -3.61
CA ARG A 185 26.48 38.10 -2.15
C ARG A 185 27.69 37.56 -1.40
N LYS A 186 28.44 36.62 -1.99
CA LYS A 186 29.65 36.08 -1.39
C LYS A 186 30.73 37.16 -1.18
N LYS A 187 30.79 38.19 -2.03
CA LYS A 187 31.73 39.32 -1.87
C LYS A 187 31.35 40.23 -0.70
N SER A 188 30.06 40.35 -0.36
CA SER A 188 29.60 41.16 0.77
C SER A 188 29.69 40.43 2.11
N GLY A 189 29.79 39.08 2.11
CA GLY A 189 30.18 38.27 3.27
C GLY A 189 29.79 36.79 3.09
N GLU A 190 30.64 35.84 3.50
CA GLU A 190 30.40 34.40 3.27
C GLU A 190 29.34 33.77 4.18
N ASP A 191 29.02 34.41 5.31
CA ASP A 191 28.22 33.85 6.41
C ASP A 191 26.83 34.53 6.56
N THR A 192 26.30 35.23 5.56
CA THR A 192 24.97 35.88 5.69
C THR A 192 23.81 34.93 5.39
N PRO A 193 22.61 35.11 5.99
CA PRO A 193 21.43 34.29 5.70
C PRO A 193 21.10 34.23 4.19
N GLU A 194 21.26 35.34 3.48
CA GLU A 194 20.94 35.48 2.06
C GLU A 194 21.90 34.68 1.17
N VAL A 195 23.16 34.53 1.59
CA VAL A 195 24.12 33.63 0.93
C VAL A 195 23.70 32.18 1.15
N LEU A 196 23.34 31.81 2.39
CA LEU A 196 22.93 30.44 2.71
C LEU A 196 21.65 30.03 1.99
N ASP A 197 20.70 30.95 1.79
CA ASP A 197 19.50 30.67 1.00
C ASP A 197 19.79 30.57 -0.50
N CYS A 198 20.72 31.39 -1.02
CA CYS A 198 21.19 31.26 -2.39
C CYS A 198 21.91 29.92 -2.63
N MET A 199 22.78 29.49 -1.70
CA MET A 199 23.43 28.18 -1.74
C MET A 199 22.42 27.03 -1.75
N ARG A 200 21.32 27.17 -0.99
CA ARG A 200 20.23 26.19 -0.97
C ARG A 200 19.55 26.11 -2.33
N ALA A 201 19.16 27.26 -2.89
CA ALA A 201 18.50 27.34 -4.19
C ALA A 201 19.39 26.76 -5.29
N LEU A 202 20.64 27.21 -5.37
CA LEU A 202 21.63 26.74 -6.33
C LEU A 202 21.89 25.23 -6.20
N GLY A 203 22.07 24.73 -4.98
CA GLY A 203 22.26 23.29 -4.73
C GLY A 203 21.07 22.44 -5.18
N LYS A 204 19.83 22.87 -4.88
CA LYS A 204 18.62 22.17 -5.34
C LYS A 204 18.47 22.20 -6.86
N CYS A 205 18.77 23.33 -7.49
CA CYS A 205 18.74 23.46 -8.94
C CYS A 205 19.81 22.58 -9.61
N MET A 206 21.02 22.51 -9.05
CA MET A 206 22.08 21.62 -9.52
C MET A 206 21.67 20.14 -9.42
N LEU A 207 21.02 19.73 -8.33
CA LEU A 207 20.47 18.36 -8.20
C LEU A 207 19.45 18.06 -9.29
N ALA A 208 18.52 18.99 -9.56
CA ALA A 208 17.49 18.83 -10.59
C ALA A 208 18.08 18.62 -12.00
N VAL A 209 19.22 19.24 -12.31
CA VAL A 209 19.92 19.13 -13.61
C VAL A 209 20.89 17.93 -13.66
N GLY A 210 21.08 17.22 -12.55
CA GLY A 210 22.00 16.09 -12.45
C GLY A 210 23.46 16.48 -12.17
N LEU A 211 23.75 17.72 -11.75
CA LEU A 211 25.07 18.15 -11.26
C LEU A 211 25.25 17.78 -9.77
N ALA A 212 25.10 16.49 -9.46
CA ALA A 212 25.01 16.01 -8.09
C ALA A 212 26.28 16.27 -7.25
N ALA A 213 27.48 16.18 -7.84
CA ALA A 213 28.74 16.41 -7.15
C ALA A 213 28.91 17.88 -6.70
N ASP A 214 28.60 18.83 -7.59
CA ASP A 214 28.66 20.26 -7.29
C ASP A 214 27.58 20.65 -6.27
N ALA A 215 26.38 20.10 -6.43
CA ALA A 215 25.30 20.30 -5.47
C ALA A 215 25.66 19.78 -4.07
N LEU A 216 26.28 18.59 -3.99
CA LEU A 216 26.69 18.00 -2.72
C LEU A 216 27.70 18.88 -2.01
N LYS A 217 28.71 19.38 -2.73
CA LYS A 217 29.71 20.30 -2.17
C LYS A 217 29.08 21.60 -1.67
N MET A 218 28.20 22.20 -2.48
CA MET A 218 27.50 23.44 -2.13
C MET A 218 26.64 23.27 -0.86
N LEU A 219 25.88 22.17 -0.77
CA LEU A 219 24.99 21.92 0.36
C LEU A 219 25.75 21.45 1.60
N GLU A 220 26.90 20.80 1.44
CA GLU A 220 27.83 20.49 2.54
C GLU A 220 28.41 21.78 3.14
N GLU A 221 28.93 22.68 2.31
CA GLU A 221 29.47 23.97 2.74
C GLU A 221 28.41 24.77 3.53
N ARG A 222 27.18 24.84 2.99
CA ARG A 222 26.03 25.46 3.68
C ARG A 222 25.76 24.81 5.04
N TYR A 223 25.71 23.48 5.08
CA TYR A 223 25.50 22.73 6.33
C TYR A 223 26.57 23.06 7.38
N VAL A 224 27.85 23.11 6.98
CA VAL A 224 28.96 23.40 7.89
C VAL A 224 28.86 24.82 8.45
N ILE A 225 28.57 25.82 7.59
CA ILE A 225 28.41 27.21 8.02
C ILE A 225 27.25 27.35 9.02
N VAL A 226 26.07 26.81 8.70
CA VAL A 226 24.89 26.88 9.58
C VAL A 226 25.17 26.24 10.94
N VAL A 227 25.84 25.09 10.98
CA VAL A 227 26.21 24.44 12.24
C VAL A 227 27.21 25.28 13.03
N LYS A 228 28.21 25.86 12.36
CA LYS A 228 29.21 26.74 13.00
C LYS A 228 28.53 27.96 13.64
N GLN A 229 27.69 28.68 12.90
CA GLN A 229 26.94 29.84 13.40
C GLN A 229 26.09 29.48 14.62
N THR A 230 25.36 28.37 14.54
CA THR A 230 24.53 27.89 15.64
C THR A 230 25.36 27.61 16.91
N MET A 231 26.60 27.11 16.74
CA MET A 231 27.52 26.86 17.86
C MET A 231 28.11 28.15 18.43
N GLU A 232 28.42 29.14 17.58
CA GLU A 232 28.87 30.47 17.98
C GLU A 232 27.80 31.23 18.77
N GLU A 233 26.53 31.04 18.44
CA GLU A 233 25.37 31.51 19.21
C GLU A 233 25.17 30.77 20.55
N LYS A 234 26.13 29.93 20.97
CA LYS A 234 26.11 29.11 22.19
C LYS A 234 24.97 28.09 22.24
N MET A 235 24.35 27.78 21.10
CA MET A 235 23.39 26.69 21.01
C MET A 235 24.12 25.35 20.87
N ARG A 236 23.41 24.24 21.13
CA ARG A 236 23.97 22.89 20.91
C ARG A 236 24.04 22.59 19.41
N ARG A 237 25.02 21.77 18.98
CA ARG A 237 25.18 21.33 17.57
C ARG A 237 23.91 20.76 16.95
N ASP A 238 23.13 20.08 17.78
CA ASP A 238 21.89 19.39 17.40
C ASP A 238 20.65 20.28 17.67
N HIS A 239 20.80 21.61 17.60
CA HIS A 239 19.70 22.55 17.71
C HIS A 239 18.80 22.49 16.46
N PRO A 240 17.48 22.63 16.59
CA PRO A 240 16.57 22.44 15.44
C PRO A 240 16.74 23.45 14.29
N ARG A 241 17.31 24.65 14.55
CA ARG A 241 17.72 25.58 13.48
C ARG A 241 18.64 24.96 12.41
N THR A 242 19.39 23.90 12.77
CA THR A 242 20.25 23.20 11.81
C THR A 242 19.51 22.18 10.93
N LEU A 243 18.26 21.85 11.27
CA LEU A 243 17.48 20.79 10.62
C LEU A 243 17.25 21.05 9.12
N PRO A 244 16.86 22.26 8.66
CA PRO A 244 16.68 22.50 7.22
C PRO A 244 17.96 22.24 6.43
N ALA A 245 19.11 22.73 6.91
CA ALA A 245 20.40 22.52 6.24
C ALA A 245 20.85 21.06 6.25
N ARG A 246 20.60 20.35 7.35
CA ARG A 246 20.86 18.91 7.44
C ARG A 246 19.97 18.11 6.48
N LEU A 247 18.69 18.47 6.33
CA LEU A 247 17.76 17.81 5.41
C LEU A 247 18.13 18.07 3.95
N ASP A 248 18.47 19.30 3.59
CA ASP A 248 18.91 19.63 2.22
C ASP A 248 20.19 18.82 1.87
N TYR A 249 21.19 18.80 2.77
CA TYR A 249 22.42 18.01 2.59
C TYR A 249 22.15 16.49 2.56
N ALA A 250 21.28 15.98 3.44
CA ALA A 250 20.90 14.58 3.44
C ALA A 250 20.19 14.15 2.15
N THR A 251 19.37 15.03 1.59
CA THR A 251 18.69 14.80 0.30
C THR A 251 19.70 14.71 -0.82
N ALA A 252 20.68 15.62 -0.87
CA ALA A 252 21.78 15.57 -1.83
C ALA A 252 22.62 14.29 -1.70
N LEU A 253 22.91 13.86 -0.47
CA LEU A 253 23.59 12.59 -0.20
C LEU A 253 22.79 11.40 -0.72
N ALA A 254 21.48 11.35 -0.46
CA ALA A 254 20.61 10.27 -0.92
C ALA A 254 20.52 10.23 -2.46
N GLU A 255 20.37 11.38 -3.11
CA GLU A 255 20.33 11.48 -4.57
C GLU A 255 21.67 11.12 -5.22
N SER A 256 22.78 11.37 -4.54
CA SER A 256 24.11 10.95 -4.98
C SER A 256 24.43 9.49 -4.64
N GLY A 257 23.51 8.75 -4.02
CA GLY A 257 23.74 7.35 -3.59
C GLY A 257 24.63 7.18 -2.35
N CYS A 258 24.94 8.27 -1.63
CA CYS A 258 25.83 8.31 -0.46
C CYS A 258 25.05 8.17 0.87
N TYR A 259 24.27 7.11 1.01
CA TYR A 259 23.38 6.89 2.15
C TYR A 259 24.09 6.70 3.51
N THR A 260 25.36 6.28 3.51
CA THR A 260 26.14 5.98 4.73
C THR A 260 26.34 7.16 5.66
N SER A 261 26.37 8.37 5.09
CA SER A 261 26.62 9.60 5.82
C SER A 261 25.34 10.17 6.45
N VAL A 262 24.15 9.76 5.99
CA VAL A 262 22.87 10.33 6.42
C VAL A 262 22.58 10.08 7.91
N PRO A 263 22.81 8.88 8.48
CA PRO A 263 22.59 8.64 9.92
C PRO A 263 23.39 9.56 10.83
N ALA A 264 24.60 9.98 10.42
CA ALA A 264 25.45 10.89 11.20
C ALA A 264 24.83 12.28 11.40
N LEU A 265 23.85 12.65 10.56
CA LEU A 265 23.13 13.92 10.64
C LEU A 265 22.03 13.93 11.71
N LYS A 266 21.75 12.81 12.39
CA LYS A 266 20.81 12.70 13.54
C LYS A 266 19.42 13.30 13.28
N LEU A 267 18.93 13.23 12.04
CA LEU A 267 17.70 13.91 11.59
C LEU A 267 16.49 13.58 12.46
N HIS A 268 16.30 12.31 12.82
CA HIS A 268 15.16 11.88 13.64
C HIS A 268 15.11 12.59 15.01
N ALA A 269 16.25 12.62 15.72
CA ALA A 269 16.33 13.24 17.04
C ALA A 269 16.11 14.75 16.98
N ILE A 270 16.65 15.41 15.94
CA ILE A 270 16.50 16.85 15.74
C ILE A 270 15.08 17.19 15.30
N MET A 271 14.44 16.35 14.48
CA MET A 271 13.03 16.48 14.10
C MET A 271 12.12 16.38 15.33
N ASN A 272 12.30 15.38 16.19
CA ASN A 272 11.52 15.31 17.43
C ASN A 272 11.76 16.53 18.32
N ARG A 273 13.01 17.04 18.35
CA ARG A 273 13.32 18.27 19.08
C ARG A 273 12.66 19.51 18.47
N GLN A 274 12.60 19.62 17.15
CA GLN A 274 11.87 20.68 16.43
C GLN A 274 10.42 20.70 16.91
N LYS A 275 9.74 19.54 16.88
CA LYS A 275 8.35 19.40 17.36
C LYS A 275 8.19 19.80 18.82
N THR A 276 9.14 19.43 19.70
CA THR A 276 9.04 19.78 21.13
C THR A 276 9.28 21.26 21.45
N ILE A 277 10.07 21.96 20.63
CA ILE A 277 10.44 23.36 20.88
C ILE A 277 9.47 24.32 20.19
N TYR A 278 9.13 24.05 18.94
CA TYR A 278 8.33 24.93 18.11
C TYR A 278 6.86 24.49 17.99
N GLY A 279 6.52 23.27 18.42
CA GLY A 279 5.21 22.67 18.17
C GLY A 279 5.24 21.76 16.94
N ALA A 280 4.37 20.75 16.92
CA ALA A 280 4.18 19.89 15.75
C ALA A 280 3.26 20.54 14.69
N ASP A 281 2.44 21.49 15.14
CA ASP A 281 1.50 22.32 14.41
C ASP A 281 2.14 23.55 13.74
N ASP A 282 3.37 23.91 14.12
CA ASP A 282 4.12 25.01 13.51
C ASP A 282 4.32 24.79 11.99
N PRO A 283 3.96 25.78 11.13
CA PRO A 283 4.04 25.65 9.67
C PRO A 283 5.43 25.24 9.14
N ALA A 284 6.49 25.79 9.72
CA ALA A 284 7.85 25.45 9.33
C ALA A 284 8.19 24.00 9.71
N THR A 285 7.73 23.54 10.87
CA THR A 285 7.86 22.15 11.32
C THR A 285 7.13 21.19 10.40
N LEU A 286 5.88 21.48 10.02
CA LEU A 286 5.09 20.65 9.09
C LEU A 286 5.79 20.47 7.72
N LYS A 287 6.45 21.50 7.21
CA LYS A 287 7.27 21.41 5.99
C LYS A 287 8.48 20.51 6.14
N LEU A 288 9.19 20.64 7.27
CA LEU A 288 10.33 19.80 7.57
C LEU A 288 9.89 18.35 7.75
N MET A 289 8.70 18.10 8.30
CA MET A 289 8.11 16.77 8.43
C MET A 289 7.91 16.09 7.07
N ASP A 290 7.38 16.81 6.07
CA ASP A 290 7.27 16.29 4.70
C ASP A 290 8.62 16.00 4.07
N GLN A 291 9.57 16.94 4.17
CA GLN A 291 10.92 16.75 3.61
C GLN A 291 11.63 15.56 4.23
N TYR A 292 11.48 15.38 5.54
CA TYR A 292 12.03 14.25 6.25
C TYR A 292 11.35 12.94 5.84
N ALA A 293 10.03 12.93 5.67
CA ALA A 293 9.32 11.78 5.15
C ALA A 293 9.76 11.40 3.72
N GLU A 294 9.92 12.38 2.83
CA GLU A 294 10.41 12.14 1.46
C GLU A 294 11.80 11.50 1.48
N LEU A 295 12.71 12.01 2.32
CA LEU A 295 14.02 11.41 2.51
C LEU A 295 13.93 9.98 3.04
N LEU A 296 13.07 9.71 4.03
CA LEU A 296 12.85 8.36 4.56
C LEU A 296 12.38 7.39 3.46
N THR A 297 11.47 7.83 2.59
CA THR A 297 11.03 7.05 1.43
C THR A 297 12.19 6.79 0.45
N LYS A 298 12.99 7.81 0.11
CA LYS A 298 14.19 7.67 -0.75
C LYS A 298 15.23 6.72 -0.17
N MET A 299 15.31 6.61 1.16
CA MET A 299 16.16 5.67 1.88
C MET A 299 15.53 4.28 2.08
N GLY A 300 14.34 4.01 1.52
CA GLY A 300 13.63 2.75 1.66
C GLY A 300 13.12 2.46 3.09
N ARG A 301 13.08 3.47 3.97
CA ARG A 301 12.57 3.35 5.34
C ARG A 301 11.05 3.60 5.38
N THR A 302 10.30 2.85 4.58
CA THR A 302 8.88 3.09 4.32
C THR A 302 8.00 3.08 5.58
N HIS A 303 8.32 2.26 6.59
CA HIS A 303 7.60 2.28 7.87
C HIS A 303 7.75 3.61 8.62
N GLN A 304 8.98 4.14 8.70
CA GLN A 304 9.25 5.43 9.35
C GLN A 304 8.64 6.58 8.54
N ALA A 305 8.73 6.50 7.20
CA ALA A 305 8.10 7.47 6.31
C ALA A 305 6.59 7.51 6.52
N ARG A 306 5.92 6.35 6.57
CA ARG A 306 4.48 6.24 6.88
C ARG A 306 4.14 6.90 8.21
N ASP A 307 4.86 6.56 9.28
CA ASP A 307 4.55 7.10 10.61
C ASP A 307 4.70 8.62 10.66
N GLN A 308 5.77 9.13 10.07
CA GLN A 308 6.01 10.56 9.93
C GLN A 308 4.93 11.26 9.07
N LEU A 309 4.49 10.63 7.98
CA LEU A 309 3.45 11.16 7.10
C LEU A 309 2.06 11.12 7.75
N ALA A 310 1.74 10.07 8.52
CA ALA A 310 0.47 9.95 9.23
C ALA A 310 0.34 11.05 10.29
N GLU A 311 1.40 11.30 11.05
CA GLU A 311 1.48 12.43 11.98
C GLU A 311 1.36 13.77 11.24
N CYS A 312 2.15 13.97 10.17
CA CYS A 312 2.11 15.20 9.37
C CYS A 312 0.71 15.49 8.81
N VAL A 313 0.01 14.46 8.29
CA VAL A 313 -1.36 14.60 7.77
C VAL A 313 -2.34 14.95 8.88
N SER A 314 -2.20 14.34 10.06
CA SER A 314 -3.05 14.63 11.22
C SER A 314 -2.88 16.08 11.68
N GLU A 315 -1.64 16.51 11.90
CA GLU A 315 -1.34 17.87 12.35
C GLU A 315 -1.73 18.92 11.30
N LYS A 316 -1.47 18.67 10.01
CA LYS A 316 -1.93 19.55 8.92
C LYS A 316 -3.44 19.60 8.79
N ALA A 317 -4.14 18.48 9.00
CA ALA A 317 -5.60 18.47 8.96
C ALA A 317 -6.20 19.23 10.14
N ALA A 318 -5.58 19.17 11.32
CA ALA A 318 -6.01 19.90 12.52
C ALA A 318 -5.74 21.41 12.42
N THR A 319 -4.58 21.78 11.87
CA THR A 319 -4.21 23.18 11.64
C THR A 319 -4.92 23.73 10.42
N LEU A 320 -4.53 23.28 9.22
CA LEU A 320 -4.90 23.86 7.92
C LEU A 320 -6.29 23.43 7.42
N GLY A 321 -6.85 22.40 8.03
CA GLY A 321 -8.04 21.73 7.54
C GLY A 321 -7.73 20.55 6.62
N PRO A 322 -8.69 19.62 6.47
CA PRO A 322 -8.49 18.36 5.75
C PRO A 322 -8.39 18.50 4.22
N THR A 323 -8.80 19.66 3.68
CA THR A 323 -8.99 19.93 2.24
C THR A 323 -7.97 20.93 1.69
N HIS A 324 -7.09 21.41 2.58
CA HIS A 324 -6.00 22.30 2.22
C HIS A 324 -4.96 21.58 1.34
N SER A 325 -4.40 22.29 0.36
CA SER A 325 -3.50 21.74 -0.69
C SER A 325 -2.30 20.99 -0.10
N GLY A 326 -1.68 21.55 0.95
CA GLY A 326 -0.57 20.93 1.67
C GLY A 326 -0.97 19.66 2.44
N THR A 327 -2.19 19.57 2.95
CA THR A 327 -2.72 18.37 3.63
C THR A 327 -2.98 17.26 2.62
N ILE A 328 -3.59 17.63 1.48
CA ILE A 328 -3.85 16.72 0.37
C ILE A 328 -2.53 16.16 -0.18
N TYR A 329 -1.51 17.00 -0.37
CA TYR A 329 -0.19 16.56 -0.81
C TYR A 329 0.40 15.47 0.10
N SER A 330 0.36 15.68 1.42
CA SER A 330 0.87 14.71 2.40
C SER A 330 -0.01 13.45 2.46
N LYS A 331 -1.33 13.56 2.27
CA LYS A 331 -2.23 12.39 2.13
C LYS A 331 -1.84 11.51 0.93
N PHE A 332 -1.53 12.11 -0.21
CA PHE A 332 -1.05 11.37 -1.38
C PHE A 332 0.30 10.70 -1.13
N ALA A 333 1.24 11.36 -0.44
CA ALA A 333 2.50 10.75 -0.06
C ALA A 333 2.28 9.57 0.92
N LEU A 334 1.39 9.72 1.90
CA LEU A 334 1.01 8.67 2.85
C LEU A 334 0.38 7.47 2.13
N ALA A 335 -0.49 7.73 1.15
CA ALA A 335 -1.08 6.69 0.31
C ALA A 335 -0.01 5.89 -0.45
N GLY A 336 0.99 6.57 -1.02
CA GLY A 336 2.15 5.91 -1.65
C GLY A 336 2.86 4.96 -0.67
N ALA A 337 3.15 5.43 0.55
CA ALA A 337 3.76 4.59 1.59
C ALA A 337 2.85 3.42 2.00
N TYR A 338 1.53 3.59 2.05
CA TYR A 338 0.61 2.49 2.31
C TYR A 338 0.60 1.45 1.18
N VAL A 339 0.64 1.88 -0.09
CA VAL A 339 0.72 0.95 -1.22
C VAL A 339 2.03 0.15 -1.18
N GLU A 340 3.16 0.80 -0.91
CA GLU A 340 4.46 0.12 -0.75
C GLU A 340 4.49 -0.87 0.42
N LEU A 341 3.67 -0.65 1.46
CA LEU A 341 3.50 -1.58 2.58
C LEU A 341 2.38 -2.60 2.35
N GLY A 342 1.76 -2.63 1.16
CA GLY A 342 0.65 -3.54 0.84
C GLY A 342 -0.66 -3.26 1.59
N ARG A 343 -0.79 -2.08 2.22
CA ARG A 343 -1.94 -1.69 3.04
C ARG A 343 -3.03 -1.01 2.22
N ARG A 344 -3.58 -1.73 1.23
CA ARG A 344 -4.60 -1.20 0.28
C ARG A 344 -5.83 -0.62 0.96
N MET A 345 -6.34 -1.27 2.02
CA MET A 345 -7.51 -0.78 2.76
C MET A 345 -7.29 0.60 3.41
N GLU A 346 -6.05 0.91 3.82
CA GLU A 346 -5.74 2.22 4.40
C GLU A 346 -5.67 3.31 3.31
N VAL A 347 -5.33 2.96 2.07
CA VAL A 347 -5.36 3.89 0.93
C VAL A 347 -6.79 4.31 0.62
N GLU A 348 -7.74 3.37 0.58
CA GLU A 348 -9.15 3.66 0.31
C GLU A 348 -9.76 4.57 1.39
N LYS A 349 -9.36 4.42 2.66
CA LYS A 349 -9.80 5.30 3.76
C LYS A 349 -9.37 6.76 3.60
N LEU A 350 -8.31 7.05 2.82
CA LEU A 350 -7.84 8.42 2.62
C LEU A 350 -8.70 9.23 1.65
N GLN A 351 -9.66 8.60 0.94
CA GLN A 351 -10.62 9.27 0.05
C GLN A 351 -9.95 10.25 -0.94
N LEU A 352 -8.89 9.77 -1.61
CA LEU A 352 -8.04 10.61 -2.46
C LEU A 352 -8.78 11.23 -3.66
N GLU A 353 -9.75 10.51 -4.24
CA GLU A 353 -10.59 11.03 -5.34
C GLU A 353 -11.45 12.21 -4.90
N ALA A 354 -12.07 12.13 -3.71
CA ALA A 354 -12.85 13.23 -3.15
C ALA A 354 -11.97 14.44 -2.86
N CYS A 355 -10.77 14.22 -2.29
CA CYS A 355 -9.80 15.28 -2.06
C CYS A 355 -9.38 15.97 -3.38
N LEU A 356 -9.12 15.19 -4.43
CA LEU A 356 -8.75 15.72 -5.74
C LEU A 356 -9.91 16.52 -6.37
N HIS A 357 -11.13 15.99 -6.32
CA HIS A 357 -12.31 16.66 -6.88
C HIS A 357 -12.61 18.01 -6.21
N GLU A 358 -12.50 18.07 -4.89
CA GLU A 358 -12.65 19.32 -4.14
C GLU A 358 -11.54 20.32 -4.51
N GLN A 359 -10.29 19.84 -4.63
CA GLN A 359 -9.17 20.66 -5.04
C GLN A 359 -9.32 21.19 -6.47
N GLU A 360 -9.81 20.36 -7.41
CA GLU A 360 -10.15 20.77 -8.78
C GLU A 360 -11.26 21.82 -8.81
N THR A 361 -12.29 21.66 -7.98
CA THR A 361 -13.41 22.62 -7.90
C THR A 361 -12.96 23.99 -7.37
N ARG A 362 -12.04 24.00 -6.40
CA ARG A 362 -11.53 25.23 -5.77
C ARG A 362 -10.46 25.94 -6.61
N LEU A 363 -9.46 25.19 -7.09
CA LEU A 363 -8.26 25.76 -7.73
C LEU A 363 -8.28 25.68 -9.27
N GLY A 364 -9.13 24.84 -9.83
CA GLY A 364 -9.15 24.51 -11.24
C GLY A 364 -8.14 23.42 -11.64
N GLU A 365 -8.33 22.88 -12.84
CA GLU A 365 -7.57 21.75 -13.40
C GLU A 365 -6.12 22.13 -13.81
N THR A 366 -5.86 23.40 -14.11
CA THR A 366 -4.54 23.89 -14.55
C THR A 366 -3.61 24.26 -13.40
N HIS A 367 -4.12 24.28 -12.16
CA HIS A 367 -3.33 24.70 -11.00
C HIS A 367 -2.21 23.67 -10.69
N PRO A 368 -0.97 24.10 -10.36
CA PRO A 368 0.16 23.20 -10.12
C PRO A 368 -0.12 22.13 -9.06
N SER A 369 -0.75 22.52 -7.96
CA SER A 369 -1.16 21.59 -6.90
C SER A 369 -2.13 20.52 -7.41
N THR A 370 -3.10 20.89 -8.25
CA THR A 370 -4.11 19.96 -8.79
C THR A 370 -3.43 18.96 -9.70
N ILE A 371 -2.62 19.45 -10.65
CA ILE A 371 -1.82 18.62 -11.55
C ILE A 371 -0.92 17.65 -10.76
N SER A 372 -0.26 18.14 -9.71
CA SER A 372 0.59 17.30 -8.85
C SER A 372 -0.22 16.19 -8.15
N SER A 373 -1.37 16.53 -7.57
CA SER A 373 -2.27 15.55 -6.95
C SER A 373 -2.77 14.51 -7.97
N THR A 374 -3.17 14.92 -9.18
CA THR A 374 -3.60 14.01 -10.25
C THR A 374 -2.49 13.05 -10.68
N VAL A 375 -1.24 13.53 -10.83
CA VAL A 375 -0.07 12.69 -11.15
C VAL A 375 0.18 11.66 -10.05
N LYS A 376 0.10 12.07 -8.78
CA LYS A 376 0.30 11.15 -7.65
C LYS A 376 -0.80 10.10 -7.56
N LEU A 377 -2.06 10.49 -7.78
CA LEU A 377 -3.19 9.55 -7.84
C LEU A 377 -2.98 8.51 -8.96
N ALA A 378 -2.60 8.97 -10.15
CA ALA A 378 -2.31 8.08 -11.27
C ALA A 378 -1.16 7.10 -10.96
N ALA A 379 -0.10 7.57 -10.28
CA ALA A 379 0.99 6.70 -9.85
C ALA A 379 0.53 5.66 -8.81
N ILE A 380 -0.30 6.05 -7.84
CA ILE A 380 -0.91 5.15 -6.85
C ILE A 380 -1.76 4.09 -7.54
N TYR A 381 -2.58 4.48 -8.51
CA TYR A 381 -3.39 3.54 -9.31
C TYR A 381 -2.55 2.56 -10.10
N ASN A 382 -1.47 3.03 -10.74
CA ASN A 382 -0.54 2.13 -11.42
C ASN A 382 0.09 1.11 -10.45
N LEU A 383 0.52 1.56 -9.26
CA LEU A 383 1.07 0.66 -8.23
C LEU A 383 0.02 -0.33 -7.66
N MET A 384 -1.27 0.02 -7.71
CA MET A 384 -2.37 -0.86 -7.31
C MET A 384 -2.83 -1.81 -8.44
N ASN A 385 -2.22 -1.75 -9.63
CA ASN A 385 -2.63 -2.42 -10.88
C ASN A 385 -3.96 -1.93 -11.47
N ARG A 386 -4.38 -0.71 -11.11
CA ARG A 386 -5.52 0.03 -11.69
C ARG A 386 -5.06 0.79 -12.93
N ASN A 387 -4.51 0.06 -13.91
CA ASN A 387 -3.71 0.64 -15.01
C ASN A 387 -4.54 1.52 -15.96
N GLN A 388 -5.80 1.18 -16.23
CA GLN A 388 -6.65 1.98 -17.11
C GLN A 388 -6.97 3.36 -16.50
N GLU A 389 -7.31 3.40 -15.21
CA GLU A 389 -7.59 4.65 -14.51
C GLU A 389 -6.32 5.52 -14.39
N ALA A 390 -5.17 4.88 -14.13
CA ALA A 390 -3.87 5.56 -14.16
C ALA A 390 -3.59 6.17 -15.55
N LEU A 391 -3.85 5.43 -16.63
CA LEU A 391 -3.65 5.89 -18.00
C LEU A 391 -4.48 7.12 -18.33
N ASP A 392 -5.76 7.11 -17.95
CA ASP A 392 -6.70 8.20 -18.23
C ASP A 392 -6.28 9.47 -17.47
N LEU A 393 -5.93 9.36 -16.19
CA LEU A 393 -5.42 10.49 -15.41
C LEU A 393 -4.09 11.05 -15.96
N PHE A 394 -3.13 10.18 -16.31
CA PHE A 394 -1.88 10.65 -16.91
C PHE A 394 -2.09 11.32 -18.26
N LYS A 395 -3.02 10.85 -19.10
CA LYS A 395 -3.36 11.50 -20.38
C LYS A 395 -3.97 12.88 -20.18
N THR A 396 -4.87 13.03 -19.20
CA THR A 396 -5.43 14.34 -18.82
C THR A 396 -4.31 15.30 -18.42
N VAL A 397 -3.42 14.88 -17.51
CA VAL A 397 -2.27 15.69 -17.10
C VAL A 397 -1.35 16.03 -18.27
N HIS A 398 -1.05 15.06 -19.14
CA HIS A 398 -0.17 15.28 -20.29
C HIS A 398 -0.75 16.33 -21.24
N SER A 399 -2.08 16.30 -21.49
CA SER A 399 -2.79 17.31 -22.28
C SER A 399 -2.69 18.71 -21.64
N VAL A 400 -2.96 18.81 -20.33
CA VAL A 400 -2.87 20.08 -19.59
C VAL A 400 -1.44 20.62 -19.60
N ARG A 401 -0.43 19.82 -19.25
CA ARG A 401 0.98 20.24 -19.24
C ARG A 401 1.49 20.59 -20.64
N THR A 402 1.06 19.89 -21.68
CA THR A 402 1.43 20.22 -23.06
C THR A 402 0.92 21.62 -23.46
N LYS A 403 -0.28 22.00 -23.02
CA LYS A 403 -0.84 23.34 -23.27
C LYS A 403 -0.13 24.44 -22.47
N VAL A 404 0.21 24.16 -21.20
CA VAL A 404 0.75 25.16 -20.27
C VAL A 404 2.28 25.32 -20.39
N LEU A 405 3.02 24.22 -20.47
CA LEU A 405 4.49 24.18 -20.43
C LEU A 405 5.13 23.82 -21.78
N GLY A 406 4.36 23.24 -22.70
CA GLY A 406 4.86 22.69 -23.94
C GLY A 406 5.14 21.18 -23.87
N LYS A 407 5.25 20.55 -25.05
CA LYS A 407 5.41 19.09 -25.21
C LYS A 407 6.80 18.58 -24.81
N ASP A 408 7.81 19.42 -24.94
CA ASP A 408 9.23 19.12 -24.72
C ASP A 408 9.71 19.53 -23.33
N HIS A 409 8.81 20.08 -22.48
CA HIS A 409 9.13 20.43 -21.11
C HIS A 409 9.38 19.17 -20.26
N GLU A 410 10.35 19.25 -19.34
CA GLU A 410 10.78 18.14 -18.49
C GLU A 410 9.61 17.46 -17.75
N LEU A 411 8.78 18.25 -17.06
CA LEU A 411 7.58 17.74 -16.38
C LEU A 411 6.54 17.11 -17.33
N THR A 412 6.45 17.55 -18.59
CA THR A 412 5.56 16.95 -19.60
C THR A 412 6.11 15.62 -20.08
N LEU A 413 7.42 15.56 -20.35
CA LEU A 413 8.14 14.35 -20.74
C LEU A 413 8.14 13.30 -19.63
N GLY A 414 8.25 13.71 -18.37
CA GLY A 414 8.11 12.81 -17.22
C GLY A 414 6.74 12.11 -17.17
N VAL A 415 5.66 12.81 -17.53
CA VAL A 415 4.32 12.20 -17.64
C VAL A 415 4.23 11.30 -18.85
N ALA A 416 4.82 11.67 -20.00
CA ALA A 416 4.87 10.80 -21.18
C ALA A 416 5.61 9.47 -20.88
N ASN A 417 6.73 9.54 -20.15
CA ASN A 417 7.44 8.36 -19.65
C ASN A 417 6.54 7.49 -18.74
N ASN A 418 5.73 8.09 -17.87
CA ASN A 418 4.78 7.34 -17.04
C ASN A 418 3.64 6.71 -17.85
N ILE A 419 3.10 7.42 -18.86
CA ILE A 419 2.10 6.85 -19.78
C ILE A 419 2.66 5.63 -20.49
N ALA A 420 3.90 5.72 -21.00
CA ALA A 420 4.58 4.59 -21.62
C ALA A 420 4.73 3.43 -20.63
N ALA A 421 5.11 3.70 -19.37
CA ALA A 421 5.17 2.67 -18.33
C ALA A 421 3.83 1.99 -18.10
N VAL A 422 2.72 2.74 -18.06
CA VAL A 422 1.38 2.17 -17.92
C VAL A 422 1.02 1.30 -19.14
N TYR A 423 1.37 1.71 -20.37
CA TYR A 423 1.19 0.84 -21.53
C TYR A 423 1.96 -0.48 -21.38
N ILE A 424 3.17 -0.46 -20.83
CA ILE A 424 3.93 -1.69 -20.55
C ILE A 424 3.24 -2.54 -19.49
N SER A 425 2.74 -1.94 -18.40
CA SER A 425 1.98 -2.65 -17.36
C SER A 425 0.66 -3.25 -17.88
N MET A 426 0.14 -2.75 -19.01
CA MET A 426 -1.01 -3.31 -19.72
C MET A 426 -0.61 -4.27 -20.86
N GLU A 427 0.67 -4.64 -20.96
CA GLU A 427 1.23 -5.50 -22.01
C GLU A 427 1.10 -4.92 -23.44
N ARG A 428 0.82 -3.62 -23.56
CA ARG A 428 0.75 -2.87 -24.82
C ARG A 428 2.16 -2.41 -25.24
N TYR A 429 3.05 -3.37 -25.41
CA TYR A 429 4.49 -3.14 -25.59
C TYR A 429 4.83 -2.23 -26.77
N GLN A 430 4.10 -2.33 -27.90
CA GLN A 430 4.38 -1.52 -29.08
C GLN A 430 4.06 -0.03 -28.86
N GLU A 431 2.97 0.28 -28.16
CA GLU A 431 2.58 1.64 -27.83
C GLU A 431 3.53 2.25 -26.81
N GLY A 432 3.86 1.50 -25.75
CA GLY A 432 4.86 1.91 -24.77
C GLY A 432 6.24 2.12 -25.40
N LYS A 433 6.67 1.23 -26.30
CA LYS A 433 7.94 1.36 -27.04
C LYS A 433 7.99 2.65 -27.85
N ASN A 434 6.99 2.90 -28.71
CA ASN A 434 6.96 4.08 -29.57
C ASN A 434 7.02 5.36 -28.73
N MET A 435 6.25 5.40 -27.64
CA MET A 435 6.22 6.56 -26.75
C MET A 435 7.55 6.75 -25.99
N TYR A 436 8.20 5.68 -25.54
CA TYR A 436 9.54 5.79 -24.95
C TYR A 436 10.59 6.25 -25.96
N GLU A 437 10.57 5.77 -27.21
CA GLU A 437 11.50 6.21 -28.26
C GLU A 437 11.34 7.71 -28.56
N GLU A 438 10.10 8.18 -28.71
CA GLU A 438 9.81 9.61 -28.91
C GLU A 438 10.22 10.47 -27.70
N THR A 439 9.84 10.03 -26.50
CA THR A 439 10.14 10.74 -25.25
C THR A 439 11.64 10.81 -25.01
N LEU A 440 12.36 9.71 -25.23
CA LEU A 440 13.81 9.64 -25.07
C LEU A 440 14.52 10.59 -26.05
N ALA A 441 14.11 10.63 -27.32
CA ALA A 441 14.69 11.54 -28.29
C ALA A 441 14.55 13.01 -27.87
N LEU A 442 13.38 13.40 -27.34
CA LEU A 442 13.14 14.74 -26.83
C LEU A 442 13.96 15.03 -25.55
N MET A 443 14.03 14.07 -24.62
CA MET A 443 14.82 14.21 -23.39
C MET A 443 16.32 14.33 -23.69
N GLU A 444 16.87 13.51 -24.58
CA GLU A 444 18.28 13.57 -24.97
C GLU A 444 18.62 14.88 -25.68
N ALA A 445 17.74 15.38 -26.55
CA ALA A 445 17.94 16.65 -27.25
C ALA A 445 17.94 17.85 -26.30
N ARG A 446 17.12 17.81 -25.24
CA ARG A 446 16.94 18.94 -24.32
C ARG A 446 17.84 18.91 -23.09
N LEU A 447 17.98 17.74 -22.46
CA LEU A 447 18.65 17.56 -21.17
C LEU A 447 20.02 16.88 -21.31
N GLY A 448 20.28 16.27 -22.47
CA GLY A 448 21.47 15.44 -22.70
C GLY A 448 21.27 13.97 -22.30
N LYS A 449 22.18 13.13 -22.78
CA LYS A 449 22.08 11.65 -22.64
C LYS A 449 22.33 11.16 -21.21
N SER A 450 23.20 11.83 -20.47
CA SER A 450 23.56 11.45 -19.10
C SER A 450 22.53 11.86 -18.06
N HIS A 451 21.55 12.72 -18.41
CA HIS A 451 20.56 13.22 -17.47
C HIS A 451 19.75 12.09 -16.81
N LEU A 452 19.33 12.28 -15.55
CA LEU A 452 18.61 11.26 -14.76
C LEU A 452 17.33 10.78 -15.45
N LEU A 453 16.58 11.68 -16.09
CA LEU A 453 15.37 11.31 -16.83
C LEU A 453 15.65 10.60 -18.16
N SER A 454 16.69 11.01 -18.90
CA SER A 454 17.10 10.34 -20.14
C SER A 454 17.52 8.90 -19.85
N THR A 455 18.40 8.72 -18.86
CA THR A 455 18.87 7.38 -18.45
C THR A 455 17.74 6.53 -17.85
N ALA A 456 16.78 7.12 -17.13
CA ALA A 456 15.58 6.41 -16.68
C ALA A 456 14.76 5.87 -17.86
N THR A 457 14.53 6.72 -18.86
CA THR A 457 13.78 6.36 -20.07
C THR A 457 14.51 5.29 -20.89
N GLN A 458 15.85 5.36 -20.98
CA GLN A 458 16.68 4.31 -21.59
C GLN A 458 16.53 2.96 -20.87
N LEU A 459 16.58 2.94 -19.53
CA LEU A 459 16.36 1.70 -18.79
C LEU A 459 14.97 1.13 -19.03
N ASN A 460 13.95 1.98 -19.01
CA ASN A 460 12.57 1.55 -19.27
C ASN A 460 12.41 1.01 -20.70
N LEU A 461 12.99 1.66 -21.71
CA LEU A 461 12.99 1.16 -23.08
C LEU A 461 13.76 -0.16 -23.21
N GLY A 462 14.87 -0.32 -22.48
CA GLY A 462 15.59 -1.59 -22.35
C GLY A 462 14.71 -2.70 -21.79
N GLN A 463 13.86 -2.39 -20.80
CA GLN A 463 12.89 -3.35 -20.25
C GLN A 463 11.84 -3.75 -21.28
N VAL A 464 11.42 -2.83 -22.16
CA VAL A 464 10.52 -3.17 -23.28
C VAL A 464 11.19 -4.13 -24.25
N PHE A 465 12.45 -3.88 -24.63
CA PHE A 465 13.20 -4.81 -25.48
C PHE A 465 13.38 -6.17 -24.80
N GLN A 466 13.63 -6.18 -23.49
CA GLN A 466 13.71 -7.41 -22.70
C GLN A 466 12.39 -8.19 -22.71
N ALA A 467 11.27 -7.53 -22.44
CA ALA A 467 9.95 -8.15 -22.40
C ALA A 467 9.51 -8.68 -23.77
N THR A 468 9.86 -7.97 -24.84
CA THR A 468 9.57 -8.39 -26.23
C THR A 468 10.58 -9.40 -26.80
N GLY A 469 11.58 -9.82 -26.01
CA GLY A 469 12.55 -10.85 -26.39
C GLY A 469 13.75 -10.37 -27.21
N ASN A 470 13.87 -9.07 -27.49
CA ASN A 470 15.03 -8.49 -28.15
C ASN A 470 16.18 -8.28 -27.14
N LEU A 471 16.74 -9.39 -26.66
CA LEU A 471 17.74 -9.40 -25.60
C LEU A 471 19.05 -8.73 -26.00
N GLU A 472 19.41 -8.73 -27.29
CA GLU A 472 20.61 -8.04 -27.80
C GLU A 472 20.50 -6.52 -27.67
N LYS A 473 19.37 -5.93 -28.09
CA LYS A 473 19.13 -4.49 -27.93
C LYS A 473 19.00 -4.10 -26.46
N ALA A 474 18.30 -4.91 -25.67
CA ALA A 474 18.21 -4.69 -24.22
C ALA A 474 19.61 -4.67 -23.58
N MET A 475 20.46 -5.66 -23.90
CA MET A 475 21.83 -5.74 -23.41
C MET A 475 22.68 -4.54 -23.82
N SER A 476 22.63 -4.12 -25.09
CA SER A 476 23.37 -2.94 -25.56
C SER A 476 22.94 -1.70 -24.79
N MET A 477 21.63 -1.47 -24.69
CA MET A 477 21.06 -0.31 -24.03
C MET A 477 21.44 -0.26 -22.55
N TYR A 478 21.32 -1.36 -21.81
CA TYR A 478 21.71 -1.40 -20.41
C TYR A 478 23.21 -1.18 -20.19
N LYS A 479 24.07 -1.68 -21.08
CA LYS A 479 25.52 -1.41 -21.01
C LYS A 479 25.86 0.04 -21.29
N ASP A 480 25.23 0.64 -22.30
CA ASP A 480 25.40 2.05 -22.63
C ASP A 480 24.92 2.94 -21.47
N THR A 481 23.74 2.66 -20.92
CA THR A 481 23.22 3.38 -19.76
C THR A 481 24.08 3.17 -18.51
N LEU A 482 24.61 1.96 -18.26
CA LEU A 482 25.54 1.72 -17.16
C LEU A 482 26.81 2.55 -17.30
N ALA A 483 27.38 2.63 -18.50
CA ALA A 483 28.57 3.45 -18.76
C ALA A 483 28.29 4.95 -18.52
N LEU A 484 27.18 5.46 -19.07
CA LEU A 484 26.75 6.84 -18.85
C LEU A 484 26.52 7.16 -17.37
N CYS A 485 25.80 6.30 -16.65
CA CYS A 485 25.49 6.52 -15.24
C CYS A 485 26.74 6.39 -14.35
N THR A 486 27.62 5.42 -14.64
CA THR A 486 28.87 5.25 -13.88
C THR A 486 29.78 6.45 -14.07
N GLN A 487 29.86 6.98 -15.29
CA GLN A 487 30.66 8.18 -15.57
C GLN A 487 30.09 9.44 -14.92
N ALA A 488 28.76 9.62 -14.95
CA ALA A 488 28.13 10.83 -14.45
C ALA A 488 27.93 10.83 -12.91
N TYR A 489 27.61 9.68 -12.32
CA TYR A 489 27.15 9.58 -10.93
C TYR A 489 27.95 8.59 -10.08
N GLY A 490 28.88 7.84 -10.66
CA GLY A 490 29.62 6.77 -9.99
C GLY A 490 28.89 5.41 -10.03
N ASP A 491 29.62 4.37 -9.62
CA ASP A 491 29.18 2.97 -9.68
C ASP A 491 28.15 2.59 -8.60
N LYS A 492 28.16 3.32 -7.48
CA LYS A 492 27.28 3.12 -6.32
C LYS A 492 25.92 3.80 -6.43
N HIS A 493 25.75 4.70 -7.41
CA HIS A 493 24.50 5.43 -7.59
C HIS A 493 23.35 4.47 -7.93
N PRO A 494 22.11 4.68 -7.39
CA PRO A 494 20.97 3.79 -7.63
C PRO A 494 20.72 3.47 -9.11
N ARG A 495 20.91 4.44 -10.01
CA ARG A 495 20.72 4.26 -11.46
C ARG A 495 21.79 3.35 -12.09
N SER A 496 23.05 3.47 -11.65
CA SER A 496 24.15 2.60 -12.10
C SER A 496 23.93 1.16 -11.65
N LEU A 497 23.52 0.97 -10.39
CA LEU A 497 23.17 -0.33 -9.85
C LEU A 497 21.98 -0.96 -10.58
N LEU A 498 20.93 -0.19 -10.88
CA LEU A 498 19.78 -0.67 -11.64
C LEU A 498 20.18 -1.11 -13.06
N ALA A 499 21.01 -0.33 -13.76
CA ALA A 499 21.53 -0.70 -15.07
C ALA A 499 22.36 -1.99 -15.03
N LEU A 500 23.22 -2.13 -14.01
CA LEU A 500 24.02 -3.33 -13.77
C LEU A 500 23.13 -4.56 -13.51
N GLU A 501 22.10 -4.43 -12.67
CA GLU A 501 21.20 -5.53 -12.36
C GLU A 501 20.32 -5.93 -13.54
N SER A 502 19.90 -4.97 -14.36
CA SER A 502 19.20 -5.25 -15.61
C SER A 502 20.03 -6.10 -16.58
N ILE A 503 21.36 -5.90 -16.63
CA ILE A 503 22.27 -6.80 -17.37
C ILE A 503 22.22 -8.22 -16.79
N GLY A 504 22.24 -8.36 -15.47
CA GLY A 504 22.08 -9.64 -14.78
C GLY A 504 20.77 -10.35 -15.13
N CYS A 505 19.67 -9.60 -15.21
CA CYS A 505 18.36 -10.11 -15.64
C CYS A 505 18.38 -10.59 -17.10
N VAL A 506 19.09 -9.92 -18.00
CA VAL A 506 19.26 -10.41 -19.39
C VAL A 506 20.04 -11.72 -19.40
N TYR A 507 21.09 -11.86 -18.59
CA TYR A 507 21.81 -13.13 -18.46
C TYR A 507 20.94 -14.28 -17.93
N ILE A 508 20.04 -13.99 -16.97
CA ILE A 508 19.00 -14.95 -16.52
C ILE A 508 18.15 -15.40 -17.72
N LEU A 509 17.64 -14.47 -18.53
CA LEU A 509 16.80 -14.82 -19.68
C LEU A 509 17.55 -15.62 -20.77
N GLN A 510 18.86 -15.43 -20.87
CA GLN A 510 19.75 -16.22 -21.74
C GLN A 510 20.16 -17.57 -21.13
N GLN A 511 19.67 -17.91 -19.93
CA GLN A 511 20.06 -19.10 -19.15
C GLN A 511 21.55 -19.15 -18.78
N ARG A 512 22.20 -17.98 -18.72
CA ARG A 512 23.61 -17.81 -18.35
C ARG A 512 23.71 -17.49 -16.86
N TRP A 513 23.30 -18.46 -16.05
CA TRP A 513 23.11 -18.30 -14.60
C TRP A 513 24.37 -17.89 -13.84
N GLN A 514 25.54 -18.35 -14.30
CA GLN A 514 26.82 -18.05 -13.67
C GLN A 514 27.19 -16.57 -13.85
N GLU A 515 27.05 -16.02 -15.06
CA GLU A 515 27.31 -14.60 -15.33
C GLU A 515 26.29 -13.70 -14.63
N ALA A 516 25.01 -14.11 -14.61
CA ALA A 516 23.99 -13.42 -13.83
C ALA A 516 24.36 -13.35 -12.34
N HIS A 517 24.78 -14.49 -11.77
CA HIS A 517 25.22 -14.58 -10.38
C HIS A 517 26.39 -13.63 -10.08
N GLU A 518 27.41 -13.60 -10.93
CA GLU A 518 28.56 -12.68 -10.78
C GLU A 518 28.15 -11.20 -10.82
N ILE A 519 27.21 -10.83 -11.69
CA ILE A 519 26.66 -9.47 -11.76
C ILE A 519 25.90 -9.12 -10.47
N PHE A 520 25.04 -10.01 -9.97
CA PHE A 520 24.27 -9.73 -8.75
C PHE A 520 25.16 -9.71 -7.50
N GLU A 521 26.18 -10.57 -7.40
CA GLU A 521 27.19 -10.51 -6.34
C GLU A 521 27.96 -9.19 -6.38
N LYS A 522 28.37 -8.74 -7.57
CA LYS A 522 29.01 -7.43 -7.74
C LYS A 522 28.09 -6.29 -7.29
N SER A 523 26.82 -6.31 -7.67
CA SER A 523 25.83 -5.33 -7.23
C SER A 523 25.65 -5.36 -5.72
N MET A 524 25.53 -6.55 -5.11
CA MET A 524 25.42 -6.70 -3.66
C MET A 524 26.64 -6.13 -2.93
N ALA A 525 27.85 -6.44 -3.41
CA ALA A 525 29.09 -5.91 -2.84
C ALA A 525 29.16 -4.36 -2.88
N LEU A 526 28.61 -3.74 -3.93
CA LEU A 526 28.50 -2.27 -4.02
C LEU A 526 27.43 -1.71 -3.07
N LYS A 527 26.36 -2.46 -2.79
CA LYS A 527 25.26 -2.07 -1.89
C LYS A 527 25.61 -2.23 -0.41
N VAL A 528 26.49 -3.17 -0.06
CA VAL A 528 26.92 -3.44 1.33
C VAL A 528 27.50 -2.16 1.94
N GLY A 529 26.96 -1.81 3.12
CA GLY A 529 27.34 -0.63 3.86
C GLY A 529 26.65 0.66 3.39
N ILE A 530 26.08 0.70 2.19
CA ILE A 530 25.31 1.85 1.65
C ILE A 530 23.84 1.74 2.02
N TYR A 531 23.21 0.64 1.64
CA TYR A 531 21.82 0.37 1.96
C TYR A 531 21.72 -0.53 3.18
N GLU A 532 20.67 -0.35 3.98
CA GLU A 532 20.30 -1.32 5.01
C GLU A 532 19.96 -2.67 4.36
N GLU A 533 20.15 -3.78 5.09
CA GLU A 533 19.83 -5.12 4.57
C GLU A 533 18.35 -5.27 4.20
N THR A 534 17.47 -4.53 4.89
CA THR A 534 16.03 -4.47 4.66
C THR A 534 15.63 -3.53 3.52
N HIS A 535 16.58 -2.82 2.89
CA HIS A 535 16.27 -1.92 1.80
C HIS A 535 15.70 -2.69 0.59
N PRO A 536 14.62 -2.20 -0.07
CA PRO A 536 14.00 -2.91 -1.19
C PRO A 536 14.98 -3.32 -2.29
N LEU A 537 15.92 -2.42 -2.68
CA LEU A 537 16.94 -2.73 -3.68
C LEU A 537 17.91 -3.83 -3.24
N SER A 538 18.22 -3.97 -1.95
CA SER A 538 19.10 -5.03 -1.44
C SER A 538 18.38 -6.38 -1.45
N LEU A 539 17.10 -6.37 -1.05
CA LEU A 539 16.26 -7.57 -1.00
C LEU A 539 16.02 -8.17 -2.39
N ILE A 540 15.82 -7.33 -3.41
CA ILE A 540 15.69 -7.77 -4.81
C ILE A 540 17.00 -8.45 -5.29
N THR A 541 18.16 -7.88 -4.99
CA THR A 541 19.45 -8.49 -5.34
C THR A 541 19.63 -9.83 -4.64
N LEU A 542 19.29 -9.92 -3.35
CA LEU A 542 19.36 -11.16 -2.58
C LEU A 542 18.46 -12.26 -3.18
N GLU A 543 17.23 -11.90 -3.59
CA GLU A 543 16.31 -12.80 -4.28
C GLU A 543 16.87 -13.32 -5.61
N ASN A 544 17.52 -12.44 -6.38
CA ASN A 544 18.14 -12.80 -7.65
C ASN A 544 19.38 -13.70 -7.45
N ILE A 545 20.22 -13.45 -6.45
CA ILE A 545 21.34 -14.33 -6.09
C ILE A 545 20.81 -15.71 -5.68
N ALA A 546 19.80 -15.77 -4.79
CA ALA A 546 19.18 -17.02 -4.36
C ALA A 546 18.61 -17.82 -5.55
N SER A 547 17.95 -17.12 -6.47
CA SER A 547 17.43 -17.71 -7.71
C SER A 547 18.56 -18.25 -8.60
N CYS A 548 19.64 -17.51 -8.81
CA CYS A 548 20.79 -17.99 -9.60
C CYS A 548 21.43 -19.23 -8.95
N LYS A 549 21.61 -19.24 -7.62
CA LYS A 549 22.10 -20.40 -6.87
C LYS A 549 21.23 -21.63 -7.07
N LYS A 550 19.90 -21.45 -7.08
CA LYS A 550 18.95 -22.54 -7.38
C LYS A 550 19.21 -23.12 -8.77
N TRP A 551 19.27 -22.29 -9.79
CA TRP A 551 19.48 -22.71 -11.18
C TRP A 551 20.86 -23.33 -11.43
N LEU A 552 21.88 -22.94 -10.67
CA LEU A 552 23.21 -23.55 -10.68
C LEU A 552 23.27 -24.89 -9.92
N GLY A 553 22.15 -25.38 -9.38
CA GLY A 553 22.09 -26.63 -8.61
C GLY A 553 22.61 -26.51 -7.17
N GLN A 554 22.99 -25.30 -6.73
CA GLN A 554 23.47 -25.02 -5.37
C GLN A 554 22.29 -24.82 -4.40
N LYS A 555 21.34 -25.78 -4.41
CA LYS A 555 20.05 -25.69 -3.73
C LYS A 555 20.14 -25.44 -2.21
N PRO A 556 21.07 -26.05 -1.44
CA PRO A 556 21.20 -25.75 -0.01
C PRO A 556 21.57 -24.30 0.29
N GLN A 557 22.41 -23.68 -0.56
CA GLN A 557 22.75 -22.27 -0.42
C GLN A 557 21.57 -21.38 -0.81
N ALA A 558 20.86 -21.73 -1.89
CA ALA A 558 19.63 -21.03 -2.29
C ALA A 558 18.58 -21.06 -1.17
N LEU A 559 18.40 -22.22 -0.53
CA LEU A 559 17.48 -22.38 0.61
C LEU A 559 17.81 -21.41 1.74
N ALA A 560 19.08 -21.38 2.18
CA ALA A 560 19.52 -20.48 3.25
C ALA A 560 19.30 -18.99 2.89
N LEU A 561 19.54 -18.61 1.64
CA LEU A 561 19.31 -17.25 1.17
C LEU A 561 17.82 -16.90 1.10
N PHE A 562 16.96 -17.81 0.62
CA PHE A 562 15.50 -17.59 0.62
C PHE A 562 14.92 -17.52 2.04
N GLN A 563 15.45 -18.31 2.99
CA GLN A 563 15.08 -18.20 4.41
C GLN A 563 15.46 -16.83 4.98
N LYS A 564 16.70 -16.37 4.74
CA LYS A 564 17.14 -15.03 5.13
C LYS A 564 16.27 -13.95 4.48
N LEU A 565 15.97 -14.08 3.20
CA LEU A 565 15.11 -13.14 2.46
C LEU A 565 13.71 -13.05 3.06
N CYS A 566 13.08 -14.19 3.40
CA CYS A 566 11.77 -14.21 4.03
C CYS A 566 11.80 -13.48 5.38
N GLN A 567 12.80 -13.77 6.23
CA GLN A 567 12.95 -13.10 7.53
C GLN A 567 13.12 -11.58 7.39
N LEU A 568 13.96 -11.14 6.45
CA LEU A 568 14.18 -9.71 6.21
C LEU A 568 12.94 -9.02 5.63
N LYS A 569 12.24 -9.64 4.67
CA LYS A 569 10.99 -9.09 4.12
C LYS A 569 9.88 -9.05 5.17
N GLU A 570 9.75 -10.08 6.00
CA GLU A 570 8.79 -10.12 7.12
C GLU A 570 9.06 -9.01 8.15
N ALA A 571 10.32 -8.80 8.53
CA ALA A 571 10.71 -7.72 9.44
C ALA A 571 10.54 -6.33 8.81
N GLY A 572 10.77 -6.21 7.49
CA GLY A 572 10.78 -4.93 6.78
C GLY A 572 9.41 -4.42 6.34
N VAL A 573 8.57 -5.28 5.73
CA VAL A 573 7.27 -4.90 5.16
C VAL A 573 6.10 -5.75 5.69
N GLY A 574 6.39 -6.82 6.44
CA GLY A 574 5.39 -7.70 7.04
C GLY A 574 5.14 -8.99 6.25
N ALA A 575 4.56 -9.99 6.94
CA ALA A 575 4.33 -11.33 6.40
C ALA A 575 3.29 -11.42 5.27
N LYS A 576 2.31 -10.52 5.27
CA LYS A 576 1.23 -10.48 4.26
C LYS A 576 1.56 -9.60 3.05
N HIS A 577 2.74 -8.99 3.01
CA HIS A 577 3.15 -8.21 1.85
C HIS A 577 3.40 -9.11 0.64
N VAL A 578 2.99 -8.67 -0.56
CA VAL A 578 3.05 -9.48 -1.80
C VAL A 578 4.46 -10.01 -2.07
N GLU A 579 5.47 -9.17 -1.89
CA GLU A 579 6.88 -9.54 -2.07
C GLU A 579 7.39 -10.56 -1.04
N THR A 580 6.83 -10.55 0.17
CA THR A 580 7.13 -11.54 1.22
C THR A 580 6.47 -12.88 0.87
N ILE A 581 5.22 -12.83 0.42
CA ILE A 581 4.48 -14.03 -0.02
C ILE A 581 5.22 -14.70 -1.18
N LYS A 582 5.66 -13.94 -2.18
CA LYS A 582 6.47 -14.42 -3.30
C LYS A 582 7.75 -15.11 -2.82
N ALA A 583 8.47 -14.50 -1.87
CA ALA A 583 9.69 -15.08 -1.31
C ALA A 583 9.41 -16.42 -0.59
N ARG A 584 8.30 -16.54 0.16
CA ARG A 584 7.89 -17.81 0.78
C ARG A 584 7.56 -18.90 -0.24
N VAL A 585 6.92 -18.54 -1.37
CA VAL A 585 6.64 -19.49 -2.45
C VAL A 585 7.95 -19.97 -3.09
N ASN A 586 8.89 -19.07 -3.35
CA ASN A 586 10.22 -19.43 -3.87
C ASN A 586 10.99 -20.32 -2.89
N LEU A 587 10.91 -20.03 -1.59
CA LEU A 587 11.45 -20.87 -0.54
C LEU A 587 10.86 -22.28 -0.57
N ALA A 588 9.53 -22.39 -0.64
CA ALA A 588 8.81 -23.67 -0.69
C ALA A 588 9.22 -24.53 -1.89
N ILE A 589 9.40 -23.91 -3.07
CA ILE A 589 9.89 -24.63 -4.26
C ILE A 589 11.26 -25.28 -3.99
N VAL A 590 12.22 -24.53 -3.43
CA VAL A 590 13.56 -25.06 -3.12
C VAL A 590 13.51 -26.15 -2.04
N MET A 591 12.65 -25.99 -1.02
CA MET A 591 12.43 -27.00 0.02
C MET A 591 11.92 -28.32 -0.55
N ALA A 592 10.92 -28.26 -1.42
CA ALA A 592 10.35 -29.46 -2.05
C ALA A 592 11.40 -30.19 -2.91
N GLU A 593 12.21 -29.45 -3.67
CA GLU A 593 13.29 -30.01 -4.48
C GLU A 593 14.43 -30.64 -3.65
N LEU A 594 14.56 -30.29 -2.36
CA LEU A 594 15.51 -30.86 -1.42
C LEU A 594 14.95 -32.03 -0.59
N GLY A 595 13.68 -32.40 -0.82
CA GLY A 595 13.06 -33.57 -0.20
C GLY A 595 12.09 -33.28 0.94
N ASP A 596 11.66 -32.02 1.12
CA ASP A 596 10.61 -31.66 2.09
C ASP A 596 9.35 -31.05 1.42
N PRO A 597 8.63 -31.83 0.59
CA PRO A 597 7.50 -31.31 -0.18
C PRO A 597 6.23 -31.12 0.66
N GLY A 598 6.08 -31.81 1.79
CA GLY A 598 4.90 -31.67 2.65
C GLY A 598 4.83 -30.30 3.32
N GLU A 599 5.95 -29.85 3.88
CA GLU A 599 6.05 -28.50 4.46
C GLU A 599 5.98 -27.41 3.37
N ALA A 600 6.57 -27.67 2.20
CA ALA A 600 6.46 -26.77 1.05
C ALA A 600 5.00 -26.55 0.62
N ILE A 601 4.19 -27.62 0.54
CA ILE A 601 2.75 -27.50 0.23
C ILE A 601 2.05 -26.63 1.27
N ARG A 602 2.32 -26.84 2.56
CA ARG A 602 1.72 -26.05 3.66
C ARG A 602 2.03 -24.56 3.51
N ILE A 603 3.30 -24.22 3.24
CA ILE A 603 3.75 -22.85 3.02
C ILE A 603 3.07 -22.24 1.78
N THR A 604 3.03 -22.96 0.66
CA THR A 604 2.43 -22.46 -0.58
C THR A 604 0.91 -22.27 -0.46
N VAL A 605 0.19 -23.17 0.19
CA VAL A 605 -1.26 -23.03 0.42
C VAL A 605 -1.55 -21.82 1.30
N ALA A 606 -0.80 -21.62 2.39
CA ALA A 606 -0.91 -20.41 3.20
C ALA A 606 -0.58 -19.14 2.39
N ALA A 607 0.42 -19.21 1.51
CA ALA A 607 0.77 -18.12 0.60
C ALA A 607 -0.35 -17.78 -0.39
N VAL A 608 -1.03 -18.77 -0.96
CA VAL A 608 -2.21 -18.57 -1.82
C VAL A 608 -3.33 -17.89 -1.04
N GLN A 609 -3.59 -18.33 0.21
CA GLN A 609 -4.63 -17.72 1.05
C GLN A 609 -4.32 -16.25 1.37
N ASP A 610 -3.09 -15.97 1.82
CA ASP A 610 -2.65 -14.61 2.10
C ASP A 610 -2.72 -13.73 0.84
N ALA A 611 -2.23 -14.22 -0.30
CA ALA A 611 -2.26 -13.50 -1.56
C ALA A 611 -3.70 -13.25 -2.04
N THR A 612 -4.60 -14.22 -1.88
CA THR A 612 -6.03 -14.09 -2.22
C THR A 612 -6.69 -13.04 -1.34
N ALA A 613 -6.37 -12.99 -0.05
CA ALA A 613 -6.91 -11.98 0.87
C ALA A 613 -6.42 -10.57 0.54
N VAL A 614 -5.19 -10.42 0.04
CA VAL A 614 -4.57 -9.11 -0.24
C VAL A 614 -4.88 -8.59 -1.64
N LEU A 615 -4.85 -9.46 -2.65
CA LEU A 615 -4.97 -9.10 -4.06
C LEU A 615 -6.31 -9.49 -4.69
N GLY A 616 -7.07 -10.35 -4.03
CA GLY A 616 -8.26 -10.99 -4.59
C GLY A 616 -7.93 -12.25 -5.40
N PRO A 617 -8.91 -13.15 -5.58
CA PRO A 617 -8.69 -14.45 -6.23
C PRO A 617 -8.34 -14.35 -7.72
N ALA A 618 -8.73 -13.26 -8.39
CA ALA A 618 -8.49 -13.07 -9.83
C ALA A 618 -7.11 -12.47 -10.15
N ALA A 619 -6.27 -12.18 -9.16
CA ALA A 619 -4.96 -11.59 -9.41
C ALA A 619 -3.97 -12.61 -10.00
N ALA A 620 -3.15 -12.17 -10.96
CA ALA A 620 -2.17 -13.04 -11.62
C ALA A 620 -1.20 -13.76 -10.67
N PRO A 621 -0.61 -13.11 -9.64
CA PRO A 621 0.26 -13.80 -8.69
C PRO A 621 -0.46 -14.92 -7.93
N VAL A 622 -1.75 -14.75 -7.62
CA VAL A 622 -2.56 -15.78 -6.96
C VAL A 622 -2.69 -17.00 -7.87
N GLN A 623 -2.97 -16.80 -9.16
CA GLN A 623 -3.09 -17.89 -10.14
C GLN A 623 -1.75 -18.62 -10.33
N GLU A 624 -0.64 -17.90 -10.33
CA GLU A 624 0.69 -18.50 -10.37
C GLU A 624 0.96 -19.37 -9.13
N TYR A 625 0.68 -18.87 -7.93
CA TYR A 625 0.90 -19.61 -6.69
C TYR A 625 0.01 -20.85 -6.56
N ILE A 626 -1.23 -20.79 -7.08
CA ILE A 626 -2.11 -21.96 -7.22
C ILE A 626 -1.47 -23.00 -8.15
N GLY A 627 -0.87 -22.56 -9.27
CA GLY A 627 -0.16 -23.44 -10.19
C GLY A 627 1.10 -24.07 -9.55
N VAL A 628 1.81 -23.33 -8.70
CA VAL A 628 2.92 -23.86 -7.89
C VAL A 628 2.40 -24.92 -6.91
N ALA A 629 1.28 -24.69 -6.23
CA ALA A 629 0.68 -25.70 -5.35
C ALA A 629 0.40 -27.01 -6.11
N GLY A 630 -0.18 -26.92 -7.31
CA GLY A 630 -0.40 -28.08 -8.17
C GLY A 630 0.89 -28.83 -8.53
N TYR A 631 1.96 -28.10 -8.85
CA TYR A 631 3.28 -28.70 -9.07
C TYR A 631 3.82 -29.41 -7.81
N LEU A 632 3.70 -28.80 -6.64
CA LEU A 632 4.17 -29.40 -5.38
C LEU A 632 3.39 -30.68 -5.01
N TYR A 633 2.08 -30.72 -5.21
CA TYR A 633 1.29 -31.95 -5.03
C TYR A 633 1.73 -33.06 -5.99
N ALA A 634 2.11 -32.72 -7.22
CA ALA A 634 2.62 -33.70 -8.18
C ALA A 634 3.95 -34.33 -7.72
N LEU A 635 4.83 -33.56 -7.04
CA LEU A 635 6.09 -34.09 -6.50
C LEU A 635 5.88 -35.16 -5.41
N VAL A 636 4.75 -35.11 -4.69
CA VAL A 636 4.40 -36.11 -3.65
C VAL A 636 3.57 -37.26 -4.24
N GLY A 637 3.25 -37.22 -5.53
CA GLY A 637 2.42 -38.24 -6.20
C GLY A 637 0.91 -38.10 -5.93
N HIS A 638 0.46 -36.96 -5.40
CA HIS A 638 -0.96 -36.64 -5.23
C HIS A 638 -1.54 -36.10 -6.54
N TRP A 639 -1.68 -36.98 -7.53
CA TRP A 639 -1.97 -36.59 -8.91
C TRP A 639 -3.32 -35.90 -9.10
N ASP A 640 -4.36 -36.34 -8.40
CA ASP A 640 -5.70 -35.75 -8.51
C ASP A 640 -5.74 -34.31 -7.98
N ASP A 641 -5.11 -34.06 -6.82
CA ASP A 641 -4.96 -32.70 -6.27
C ASP A 641 -4.09 -31.83 -7.18
N ALA A 642 -2.99 -32.38 -7.70
CA ALA A 642 -2.10 -31.68 -8.62
C ALA A 642 -2.83 -31.19 -9.89
N ILE A 643 -3.63 -32.06 -10.51
CA ILE A 643 -4.43 -31.74 -11.69
C ILE A 643 -5.51 -30.71 -11.33
N ARG A 644 -6.17 -30.85 -10.18
CA ARG A 644 -7.20 -29.91 -9.71
C ARG A 644 -6.65 -28.49 -9.53
N TYR A 645 -5.56 -28.33 -8.76
CA TYR A 645 -4.93 -27.02 -8.57
C TYR A 645 -4.41 -26.45 -9.89
N THR A 646 -3.85 -27.29 -10.77
CA THR A 646 -3.42 -26.85 -12.11
C THR A 646 -4.60 -26.36 -12.97
N ASN A 647 -5.74 -27.04 -12.94
CA ASN A 647 -6.96 -26.59 -13.63
C ASN A 647 -7.52 -25.28 -13.08
N MET A 648 -7.48 -25.08 -11.76
CA MET A 648 -7.87 -23.81 -11.13
C MET A 648 -6.98 -22.66 -11.63
N SER A 649 -5.66 -22.86 -11.60
CA SER A 649 -4.67 -21.91 -12.11
C SER A 649 -4.89 -21.62 -13.60
N LEU A 650 -5.12 -22.65 -14.41
CA LEU A 650 -5.36 -22.53 -15.85
C LEU A 650 -6.62 -21.68 -16.13
N THR A 651 -7.71 -21.96 -15.42
CA THR A 651 -8.97 -21.22 -15.56
C THR A 651 -8.80 -19.74 -15.24
N GLY A 652 -8.10 -19.41 -14.16
CA GLY A 652 -7.82 -18.01 -13.82
C GLY A 652 -6.85 -17.35 -14.79
N THR A 653 -5.80 -18.06 -15.20
CA THR A 653 -4.80 -17.55 -16.15
C THR A 653 -5.42 -17.24 -17.52
N ILE A 654 -6.33 -18.10 -18.01
CA ILE A 654 -7.07 -17.86 -19.27
C ILE A 654 -7.94 -16.61 -19.16
N LYS A 655 -8.58 -16.37 -18.01
CA LYS A 655 -9.40 -15.16 -17.81
C LYS A 655 -8.57 -13.87 -17.81
N ILE A 656 -7.33 -13.95 -17.32
CA ILE A 656 -6.45 -12.78 -17.21
C ILE A 656 -5.76 -12.49 -18.56
N TYR A 657 -5.18 -13.51 -19.18
CA TYR A 657 -4.27 -13.34 -20.32
C TYR A 657 -4.80 -13.87 -21.65
N GLY A 658 -5.93 -14.59 -21.63
CA GLY A 658 -6.44 -15.32 -22.79
C GLY A 658 -5.79 -16.69 -22.98
N GLU A 659 -6.37 -17.47 -23.89
CA GLU A 659 -6.03 -18.89 -24.09
C GLU A 659 -4.67 -19.14 -24.72
N TYR A 660 -4.20 -18.19 -25.53
CA TYR A 660 -2.97 -18.33 -26.31
C TYR A 660 -1.74 -17.79 -25.57
N HIS A 661 -1.89 -17.39 -24.30
CA HIS A 661 -0.79 -16.87 -23.51
C HIS A 661 0.21 -17.98 -23.15
N TYR A 662 1.50 -17.66 -23.12
CA TYR A 662 2.57 -18.65 -22.90
C TYR A 662 2.44 -19.38 -21.54
N LEU A 663 1.92 -18.70 -20.51
CA LEU A 663 1.67 -19.33 -19.20
C LEU A 663 0.59 -20.42 -19.29
N VAL A 664 -0.43 -20.24 -20.12
CA VAL A 664 -1.48 -21.25 -20.34
C VAL A 664 -0.86 -22.48 -20.98
N LYS A 665 -0.02 -22.30 -22.01
CA LYS A 665 0.71 -23.40 -22.64
C LYS A 665 1.59 -24.16 -21.63
N ALA A 666 2.37 -23.44 -20.81
CA ALA A 666 3.21 -24.06 -19.79
C ALA A 666 2.42 -24.85 -18.74
N LEU A 667 1.24 -24.36 -18.33
CA LEU A 667 0.34 -25.06 -17.43
C LEU A 667 -0.30 -26.29 -18.09
N LEU A 668 -0.65 -26.22 -19.39
CA LEU A 668 -1.13 -27.36 -20.16
C LEU A 668 -0.07 -28.45 -20.29
N GLU A 669 1.18 -28.08 -20.59
CA GLU A 669 2.31 -29.01 -20.65
C GLU A 669 2.53 -29.72 -19.30
N ARG A 670 2.47 -28.97 -18.19
CA ARG A 670 2.49 -29.55 -16.84
C ARG A 670 1.32 -30.49 -16.59
N LYS A 671 0.11 -30.10 -16.99
CA LYS A 671 -1.10 -30.94 -16.86
C LYS A 671 -0.95 -32.24 -17.67
N ALA A 672 -0.46 -32.18 -18.91
CA ALA A 672 -0.23 -33.36 -19.73
C ALA A 672 0.77 -34.33 -19.08
N TRP A 673 1.86 -33.79 -18.54
CA TRP A 673 2.84 -34.56 -17.75
C TRP A 673 2.20 -35.19 -16.51
N MET A 674 1.41 -34.45 -15.72
CA MET A 674 0.70 -34.98 -14.55
C MET A 674 -0.27 -36.10 -14.94
N LEU A 675 -1.07 -35.91 -16.00
CA LEU A 675 -2.03 -36.91 -16.49
C LEU A 675 -1.35 -38.19 -16.95
N THR A 676 -0.21 -38.08 -17.62
CA THR A 676 0.57 -39.24 -18.05
C THR A 676 1.08 -40.05 -16.85
N ASN A 677 1.63 -39.38 -15.83
CA ASN A 677 2.09 -40.05 -14.61
C ASN A 677 0.96 -40.59 -13.74
N ALA A 678 -0.24 -40.02 -13.84
CA ALA A 678 -1.46 -40.52 -13.20
C ALA A 678 -2.07 -41.74 -13.94
N GLY A 679 -1.52 -42.14 -15.10
CA GLY A 679 -2.08 -43.22 -15.94
C GLY A 679 -3.28 -42.82 -16.80
N ARG A 680 -3.62 -41.51 -16.87
CA ARG A 680 -4.73 -40.95 -17.64
C ARG A 680 -4.28 -40.56 -19.06
N THR A 681 -3.74 -41.53 -19.80
CA THR A 681 -3.06 -41.30 -21.09
C THR A 681 -3.96 -40.76 -22.20
N ALA A 682 -5.24 -41.15 -22.22
CA ALA A 682 -6.21 -40.63 -23.20
C ALA A 682 -6.48 -39.13 -23.00
N GLU A 683 -6.58 -38.68 -21.75
CA GLU A 683 -6.76 -37.28 -21.41
C GLU A 683 -5.47 -36.47 -21.64
N ALA A 684 -4.31 -37.07 -21.35
CA ALA A 684 -3.02 -36.47 -21.68
C ALA A 684 -2.88 -36.22 -23.19
N ALA A 685 -3.32 -37.16 -24.04
CA ALA A 685 -3.32 -37.02 -25.48
C ALA A 685 -4.27 -35.91 -25.97
N GLN A 686 -5.43 -35.73 -25.32
CA GLN A 686 -6.34 -34.61 -25.61
C GLN A 686 -5.71 -33.27 -25.28
N VAL A 687 -5.08 -33.16 -24.09
CA VAL A 687 -4.37 -31.94 -23.70
C VAL A 687 -3.19 -31.65 -24.65
N GLN A 688 -2.46 -32.69 -25.07
CA GLN A 688 -1.37 -32.53 -26.04
C GLN A 688 -1.87 -32.03 -27.39
N ALA A 689 -3.00 -32.52 -27.88
CA ALA A 689 -3.60 -32.02 -29.12
C ALA A 689 -3.99 -30.53 -29.02
N ILE A 690 -4.40 -30.06 -27.84
CA ILE A 690 -4.64 -28.63 -27.60
C ILE A 690 -3.34 -27.85 -27.60
N ILE A 691 -2.28 -28.35 -26.95
CA ILE A 691 -0.95 -27.72 -26.95
C ILE A 691 -0.43 -27.56 -28.39
N ASP A 692 -0.56 -28.59 -29.22
CA ASP A 692 -0.09 -28.61 -30.60
C ASP A 692 -0.90 -27.66 -31.51
N ALA A 693 -2.15 -27.37 -31.14
CA ALA A 693 -3.01 -26.41 -31.84
C ALA A 693 -2.72 -24.95 -31.48
N ILE A 694 -1.93 -24.68 -30.43
CA ILE A 694 -1.48 -23.32 -30.09
C ILE A 694 -0.36 -22.93 -31.08
N PRO A 695 -0.51 -21.84 -31.86
CA PRO A 695 0.48 -21.44 -32.86
C PRO A 695 1.89 -21.33 -32.28
N THR A 696 2.88 -21.91 -32.97
CA THR A 696 4.29 -21.93 -32.54
C THR A 696 5.13 -20.78 -33.14
N ASP A 697 4.52 -19.87 -33.91
CA ASP A 697 5.23 -18.76 -34.51
C ASP A 697 5.46 -17.60 -33.52
N GLY A 698 6.68 -17.55 -33.01
CA GLY A 698 7.22 -16.47 -32.21
C GLY A 698 8.34 -16.98 -31.30
N ALA A 699 9.53 -17.18 -31.85
CA ALA A 699 10.74 -17.40 -31.05
C ALA A 699 10.79 -16.34 -29.93
N VAL A 700 10.68 -16.78 -28.67
CA VAL A 700 10.84 -15.97 -27.45
C VAL A 700 10.35 -14.53 -27.64
N SER A 701 9.06 -14.33 -27.89
CA SER A 701 8.47 -12.99 -27.92
C SER A 701 7.23 -12.97 -27.03
N GLY A 702 7.39 -12.49 -25.79
CA GLY A 702 6.29 -12.01 -24.97
C GLY A 702 5.65 -10.83 -25.70
N GLY A 703 4.49 -11.07 -26.30
CA GLY A 703 3.82 -10.09 -27.15
C GLY A 703 2.42 -10.56 -27.51
N GLY A 704 1.52 -10.59 -26.53
CA GLY A 704 0.10 -10.85 -26.73
C GLY A 704 -0.61 -9.63 -27.33
N GLY A 705 -0.50 -9.45 -28.63
CA GLY A 705 -1.37 -8.53 -29.37
C GLY A 705 -2.74 -9.17 -29.60
N SER A 706 -3.80 -8.54 -29.08
CA SER A 706 -5.19 -8.82 -29.43
C SER A 706 -5.38 -8.79 -30.96
N ALA A 707 -5.49 -9.95 -31.59
CA ALA A 707 -5.98 -10.08 -32.96
C ALA A 707 -7.45 -10.49 -32.94
N ASN A 708 -8.32 -9.50 -32.75
CA ASN A 708 -9.70 -9.60 -33.21
C ASN A 708 -9.69 -9.20 -34.70
N VAL A 709 -9.40 -10.15 -35.59
CA VAL A 709 -9.56 -9.96 -37.03
C VAL A 709 -10.40 -11.11 -37.57
N SER A 710 -11.66 -10.77 -37.83
CA SER A 710 -12.58 -11.54 -38.65
C SER A 710 -11.93 -11.92 -39.98
N ALA A 711 -11.99 -13.21 -40.30
CA ALA A 711 -11.58 -13.77 -41.59
C ALA A 711 -12.26 -13.06 -42.78
N LYS A 712 -11.47 -12.71 -43.81
CA LYS A 712 -11.87 -12.83 -45.21
C LYS A 712 -10.66 -13.00 -46.14
N SER A 713 -10.65 -14.19 -46.74
CA SER A 713 -9.92 -14.72 -47.89
C SER A 713 -9.11 -13.77 -48.78
N ALA A 714 -7.91 -14.23 -49.14
CA ALA A 714 -7.14 -13.80 -50.30
C ALA A 714 -7.91 -14.01 -51.62
N GLY A 715 -7.86 -13.01 -52.49
CA GLY A 715 -8.27 -13.06 -53.90
C GLY A 715 -7.51 -11.97 -54.66
N THR A 716 -6.73 -12.41 -55.64
CA THR A 716 -5.82 -11.67 -56.54
C THR A 716 -6.48 -10.55 -57.38
N PRO A 717 -5.69 -9.68 -58.06
CA PRO A 717 -6.13 -8.36 -58.50
C PRO A 717 -6.67 -8.34 -59.93
N THR A 718 -7.75 -7.59 -60.20
CA THR A 718 -8.05 -7.03 -61.54
C THR A 718 -9.17 -5.97 -61.50
N SER A 719 -8.91 -4.88 -62.25
CA SER A 719 -9.86 -3.98 -62.97
C SER A 719 -10.89 -3.11 -62.23
N ALA A 720 -10.60 -1.80 -62.23
CA ALA A 720 -11.36 -0.71 -62.88
C ALA A 720 -12.81 -0.32 -62.47
N THR A 721 -13.02 1.00 -62.50
CA THR A 721 -14.27 1.81 -62.52
C THR A 721 -14.93 2.08 -61.15
N ALA A 722 -14.87 3.32 -60.62
CA ALA A 722 -15.81 4.44 -60.81
C ALA A 722 -17.23 4.05 -60.35
N SER A 723 -17.96 4.69 -59.42
CA SER A 723 -18.19 6.09 -59.09
C SER A 723 -19.51 6.14 -58.27
N GLY A 724 -19.79 7.22 -57.54
CA GLY A 724 -21.12 7.55 -56.98
C GLY A 724 -21.25 7.29 -55.47
N ALA A 725 -21.15 8.32 -54.62
CA ALA A 725 -22.27 9.16 -54.12
C ALA A 725 -23.19 8.39 -53.15
N SER A 726 -23.62 8.85 -51.98
CA SER A 726 -23.72 10.16 -51.31
C SER A 726 -24.02 9.90 -49.82
N ALA A 727 -23.43 10.65 -48.88
CA ALA A 727 -24.06 11.63 -47.98
C ALA A 727 -25.23 11.21 -47.05
N ALA A 728 -25.21 11.80 -45.84
CA ALA A 728 -26.22 11.95 -44.78
C ALA A 728 -26.16 10.90 -43.63
N THR A 729 -25.49 11.17 -42.50
CA THR A 729 -25.84 12.01 -41.32
C THR A 729 -26.96 11.47 -40.41
N ALA A 730 -26.53 11.17 -39.17
CA ALA A 730 -27.18 11.39 -37.87
C ALA A 730 -28.59 10.84 -37.60
N ALA A 731 -28.73 9.96 -36.60
CA ALA A 731 -29.34 10.30 -35.29
C ALA A 731 -29.79 9.05 -34.48
N THR A 732 -29.59 9.17 -33.18
CA THR A 732 -30.39 8.63 -32.05
C THR A 732 -30.32 7.15 -31.64
N ALA A 733 -29.83 7.00 -30.40
CA ALA A 733 -29.99 5.94 -29.42
C ALA A 733 -31.30 5.14 -29.43
N SER A 734 -31.19 3.83 -29.20
CA SER A 734 -31.83 3.19 -28.03
C SER A 734 -31.19 1.84 -27.76
N ALA A 735 -30.91 1.60 -26.47
CA ALA A 735 -30.41 0.35 -25.94
C ALA A 735 -31.46 -0.75 -26.08
N GLY A 736 -31.05 -1.88 -26.66
CA GLY A 736 -31.69 -3.17 -26.54
C GLY A 736 -30.59 -4.19 -26.28
N GLN A 737 -30.56 -4.72 -25.06
CA GLN A 737 -29.71 -5.83 -24.66
C GLN A 737 -30.07 -7.06 -25.49
N GLU A 738 -29.13 -7.55 -26.30
CA GLU A 738 -29.07 -8.97 -26.66
C GLU A 738 -27.66 -9.45 -26.29
N GLU A 739 -27.59 -10.21 -25.19
CA GLU A 739 -26.42 -11.00 -24.80
C GLU A 739 -26.09 -11.98 -25.94
N SER A 740 -25.05 -11.68 -26.70
CA SER A 740 -24.43 -12.64 -27.60
C SER A 740 -23.80 -13.76 -26.76
N ALA A 741 -24.37 -14.96 -26.81
CA ALA A 741 -23.81 -16.16 -26.20
C ALA A 741 -22.39 -16.42 -26.74
N GLU A 742 -21.38 -16.30 -25.87
CA GLU A 742 -19.98 -16.60 -26.18
C GLU A 742 -19.83 -18.05 -26.67
N VAL A 743 -19.33 -18.24 -27.89
CA VAL A 743 -18.97 -19.56 -28.43
C VAL A 743 -17.66 -20.00 -27.76
N LEU A 744 -17.77 -20.85 -26.74
CA LEU A 744 -16.62 -21.38 -25.99
C LEU A 744 -15.63 -22.16 -26.88
N SER A 745 -14.34 -21.96 -26.68
CA SER A 745 -13.26 -22.71 -27.34
C SER A 745 -13.27 -24.20 -26.95
N PRO A 746 -12.56 -25.09 -27.67
CA PRO A 746 -12.38 -26.49 -27.26
C PRO A 746 -11.76 -26.64 -25.86
N LEU A 747 -10.80 -25.77 -25.51
CA LEU A 747 -10.16 -25.78 -24.19
C LEU A 747 -11.12 -25.31 -23.09
N GLN A 748 -11.84 -24.21 -23.32
CA GLN A 748 -12.89 -23.74 -22.41
C GLN A 748 -14.00 -24.78 -22.22
N ARG A 749 -14.43 -25.46 -23.29
CA ARG A 749 -15.38 -26.56 -23.19
C ARG A 749 -14.83 -27.74 -22.40
N GLN A 750 -13.58 -28.12 -22.61
CA GLN A 750 -12.95 -29.19 -21.82
C GLN A 750 -12.87 -28.80 -20.34
N LEU A 751 -12.42 -27.59 -20.02
CA LEU A 751 -12.35 -27.12 -18.63
C LEU A 751 -13.73 -26.99 -17.99
N GLN A 752 -14.73 -26.54 -18.76
CA GLN A 752 -16.11 -26.49 -18.29
C GLN A 752 -16.71 -27.89 -18.13
N GLN A 753 -16.37 -28.85 -18.99
CA GLN A 753 -16.77 -30.25 -18.86
C GLN A 753 -16.10 -30.93 -17.68
N GLU A 754 -14.82 -30.67 -17.43
CA GLU A 754 -14.08 -31.17 -16.26
C GLU A 754 -14.66 -30.54 -14.97
N ALA A 755 -14.91 -29.23 -14.95
CA ALA A 755 -15.56 -28.55 -13.83
C ALA A 755 -17.01 -29.02 -13.64
N ALA A 756 -17.75 -29.29 -14.72
CA ALA A 756 -19.10 -29.85 -14.68
C ALA A 756 -19.11 -31.34 -14.33
N ALA A 757 -18.05 -32.09 -14.64
CA ALA A 757 -17.88 -33.48 -14.23
C ALA A 757 -17.57 -33.55 -12.73
N ASP A 758 -16.75 -32.65 -12.21
CA ASP A 758 -16.54 -32.47 -10.76
C ASP A 758 -17.86 -32.07 -10.07
N ALA A 759 -18.61 -31.12 -10.66
CA ALA A 759 -19.92 -30.72 -10.15
C ALA A 759 -21.00 -31.82 -10.27
N ASN A 760 -20.98 -32.63 -11.34
CA ASN A 760 -21.92 -33.74 -11.56
C ASN A 760 -21.59 -34.96 -10.72
N ALA A 761 -20.31 -35.24 -10.48
CA ALA A 761 -19.87 -36.24 -9.52
C ALA A 761 -20.40 -35.88 -8.14
N GLU A 762 -20.33 -34.61 -7.75
CA GLU A 762 -20.90 -34.16 -6.49
C GLU A 762 -22.44 -34.17 -6.47
N ASN A 763 -23.11 -33.77 -7.55
CA ASN A 763 -24.58 -33.87 -7.64
C ASN A 763 -25.08 -35.33 -7.60
N LEU A 764 -24.30 -36.28 -8.13
CA LEU A 764 -24.60 -37.72 -8.03
C LEU A 764 -24.45 -38.20 -6.58
N ILE A 765 -23.48 -37.67 -5.83
CA ILE A 765 -23.35 -37.93 -4.38
C ILE A 765 -24.58 -37.39 -3.65
N VAL A 766 -25.00 -36.15 -3.94
CA VAL A 766 -26.21 -35.54 -3.37
C VAL A 766 -27.45 -36.41 -3.62
N ALA A 767 -27.66 -36.86 -4.85
CA ALA A 767 -28.79 -37.73 -5.22
C ALA A 767 -28.75 -39.09 -4.50
N LYS A 768 -27.56 -39.73 -4.45
CA LYS A 768 -27.36 -40.99 -3.69
C LYS A 768 -27.67 -40.80 -2.20
N VAL A 769 -27.19 -39.71 -1.59
CA VAL A 769 -27.40 -39.41 -0.16
C VAL A 769 -28.88 -39.14 0.13
N GLN A 770 -29.59 -38.40 -0.73
CA GLN A 770 -31.03 -38.15 -0.60
C GLN A 770 -31.85 -39.45 -0.72
N GLN A 771 -31.52 -40.31 -1.69
CA GLN A 771 -32.18 -41.61 -1.85
C GLN A 771 -31.97 -42.50 -0.62
N VAL A 772 -30.74 -42.55 -0.10
CA VAL A 772 -30.41 -43.26 1.14
C VAL A 772 -31.21 -42.72 2.32
N MET A 773 -31.26 -41.39 2.51
CA MET A 773 -32.03 -40.79 3.60
C MET A 773 -33.53 -41.14 3.52
N ALA A 774 -34.12 -41.15 2.33
CA ALA A 774 -35.51 -41.56 2.13
C ALA A 774 -35.75 -43.03 2.50
N MET A 775 -34.83 -43.93 2.13
CA MET A 775 -34.91 -45.34 2.50
C MET A 775 -34.71 -45.59 3.99
N VAL A 776 -33.82 -44.84 4.65
CA VAL A 776 -33.64 -44.88 6.11
C VAL A 776 -34.90 -44.41 6.82
N ALA A 777 -35.57 -43.36 6.33
CA ALA A 777 -36.83 -42.86 6.87
C ALA A 777 -38.00 -43.86 6.74
N GLN A 778 -37.94 -44.75 5.75
CA GLN A 778 -38.92 -45.84 5.55
C GLN A 778 -38.57 -47.13 6.32
N GLY A 779 -37.53 -47.11 7.16
CA GLY A 779 -37.12 -48.25 8.00
C GLY A 779 -36.19 -49.26 7.31
N GLY A 780 -35.75 -49.02 6.07
CA GLY A 780 -34.93 -49.93 5.27
C GLY A 780 -33.42 -49.87 5.56
N VAL A 781 -33.00 -49.61 6.81
CA VAL A 781 -31.60 -49.24 7.13
C VAL A 781 -30.57 -50.32 6.76
N ASP A 782 -30.92 -51.60 6.91
CA ASP A 782 -30.02 -52.73 6.60
C ASP A 782 -29.77 -52.88 5.09
N GLN A 783 -30.66 -52.36 4.22
CA GLN A 783 -30.52 -52.40 2.77
C GLN A 783 -29.59 -51.30 2.22
N VAL A 784 -29.40 -50.21 2.96
CA VAL A 784 -28.62 -49.03 2.53
C VAL A 784 -27.26 -48.88 3.20
N GLN A 785 -26.92 -49.72 4.17
CA GLN A 785 -25.63 -49.66 4.87
C GLN A 785 -24.42 -49.88 3.94
N ALA A 786 -24.54 -50.75 2.94
CA ALA A 786 -23.52 -50.94 1.91
C ALA A 786 -23.32 -49.67 1.07
N THR A 787 -24.42 -49.00 0.69
CA THR A 787 -24.41 -47.76 -0.08
C THR A 787 -23.82 -46.58 0.72
N ILE A 788 -24.17 -46.47 2.02
CA ILE A 788 -23.57 -45.49 2.93
C ILE A 788 -22.06 -45.71 3.04
N THR A 789 -21.63 -46.96 3.19
CA THR A 789 -20.20 -47.30 3.29
C THR A 789 -19.45 -47.00 1.98
N ASP A 790 -20.10 -47.20 0.83
CA ASP A 790 -19.53 -46.87 -0.48
C ASP A 790 -19.35 -45.36 -0.67
N ILE A 791 -20.37 -44.55 -0.31
CA ILE A 791 -20.31 -43.08 -0.34
C ILE A 791 -19.16 -42.56 0.53
N LEU A 792 -19.04 -43.05 1.76
CA LEU A 792 -18.02 -42.61 2.72
C LEU A 792 -16.59 -42.98 2.32
N ASN A 793 -16.40 -44.07 1.59
CA ASN A 793 -15.07 -44.57 1.26
C ASN A 793 -14.57 -44.13 -0.13
N LYS A 794 -15.47 -43.96 -1.12
CA LYS A 794 -15.07 -43.65 -2.51
C LYS A 794 -15.37 -42.22 -2.95
N ASP A 795 -16.42 -41.63 -2.39
CA ASP A 795 -17.01 -40.40 -2.93
C ASP A 795 -16.77 -39.19 -2.00
N LEU A 796 -16.39 -39.41 -0.74
CA LEU A 796 -16.24 -38.37 0.28
C LEU A 796 -15.18 -37.31 -0.03
N LEU A 797 -14.08 -37.68 -0.69
CA LEU A 797 -12.99 -36.77 -1.08
C LEU A 797 -13.39 -35.84 -2.25
N LYS A 798 -14.49 -36.15 -2.95
CA LYS A 798 -14.99 -35.38 -4.10
C LYS A 798 -15.99 -34.29 -3.70
N VAL A 799 -16.34 -34.20 -2.41
CA VAL A 799 -17.32 -33.24 -1.89
C VAL A 799 -16.69 -31.85 -1.73
N GLN A 800 -17.25 -30.83 -2.41
CA GLN A 800 -16.71 -29.46 -2.46
C GLN A 800 -17.72 -28.36 -2.08
N LYS A 801 -19.00 -28.67 -1.90
CA LYS A 801 -20.06 -27.74 -1.49
C LYS A 801 -20.46 -27.94 -0.03
N THR A 802 -20.73 -26.83 0.65
CA THR A 802 -21.24 -26.80 2.03
C THR A 802 -22.53 -27.59 2.18
N GLU A 803 -23.42 -27.47 1.19
CA GLU A 803 -24.74 -28.11 1.16
C GLU A 803 -24.64 -29.64 1.13
N THR A 804 -23.72 -30.20 0.34
CA THR A 804 -23.47 -31.65 0.24
C THR A 804 -22.93 -32.20 1.57
N LEU A 805 -22.04 -31.45 2.22
CA LEU A 805 -21.52 -31.76 3.55
C LEU A 805 -22.62 -31.75 4.61
N LEU A 806 -23.48 -30.73 4.58
CA LEU A 806 -24.63 -30.62 5.47
C LEU A 806 -25.61 -31.78 5.29
N LEU A 807 -25.80 -32.21 4.04
CA LEU A 807 -26.64 -33.35 3.68
C LEU A 807 -26.09 -34.67 4.23
N LEU A 808 -24.77 -34.87 4.20
CA LEU A 808 -24.10 -36.04 4.80
C LEU A 808 -24.17 -36.03 6.34
N ILE A 809 -24.12 -34.85 6.95
CA ILE A 809 -24.37 -34.67 8.39
C ILE A 809 -25.84 -35.00 8.73
N ASN A 810 -26.79 -34.55 7.91
CA ASN A 810 -28.21 -34.90 8.08
C ASN A 810 -28.45 -36.40 7.92
N LEU A 811 -27.74 -37.08 7.03
CA LEU A 811 -27.78 -38.55 6.93
C LEU A 811 -27.32 -39.23 8.24
N ALA A 812 -26.30 -38.68 8.91
CA ALA A 812 -25.88 -39.16 10.23
C ALA A 812 -27.00 -38.96 11.29
N ALA A 813 -27.72 -37.84 11.24
CA ALA A 813 -28.85 -37.58 12.15
C ALA A 813 -30.03 -38.54 11.90
N VAL A 814 -30.39 -38.76 10.63
CA VAL A 814 -31.50 -39.65 10.25
C VAL A 814 -31.21 -41.11 10.62
N THR A 815 -29.96 -41.57 10.45
CA THR A 815 -29.55 -42.92 10.88
C THR A 815 -29.52 -43.08 12.42
N LEU A 816 -29.21 -42.00 13.15
CA LEU A 816 -29.32 -41.97 14.61
C LEU A 816 -30.78 -42.06 15.09
N ASN A 817 -31.69 -41.29 14.46
CA ASN A 817 -33.12 -41.34 14.75
C ASN A 817 -33.75 -42.71 14.45
N ALA A 818 -33.21 -43.44 13.47
CA ALA A 818 -33.57 -44.82 13.17
C ALA A 818 -32.95 -45.87 14.13
N GLN A 819 -32.44 -45.44 15.30
CA GLN A 819 -31.81 -46.27 16.33
C GLN A 819 -30.58 -47.09 15.87
N ARG A 820 -29.79 -46.60 14.91
CA ARG A 820 -28.53 -47.23 14.47
C ARG A 820 -27.30 -46.37 14.78
N PRO A 821 -26.93 -46.20 16.06
CA PRO A 821 -25.86 -45.30 16.50
C PRO A 821 -24.46 -45.73 16.05
N ALA A 822 -24.23 -47.00 15.69
CA ALA A 822 -22.95 -47.46 15.15
C ALA A 822 -22.69 -46.92 13.73
N LEU A 823 -23.73 -46.85 12.90
CA LEU A 823 -23.62 -46.38 11.52
C LEU A 823 -23.51 -44.85 11.46
N ALA A 824 -24.25 -44.13 12.31
CA ALA A 824 -24.09 -42.69 12.51
C ALA A 824 -22.65 -42.34 12.93
N LEU A 825 -22.06 -43.11 13.86
CA LEU A 825 -20.67 -42.91 14.30
C LEU A 825 -19.67 -43.16 13.16
N GLN A 826 -19.90 -44.17 12.32
CA GLN A 826 -19.07 -44.47 11.16
C GLN A 826 -19.09 -43.31 10.15
N ILE A 827 -20.28 -42.75 9.84
CA ILE A 827 -20.44 -41.58 8.97
C ILE A 827 -19.65 -40.39 9.54
N MET A 828 -19.82 -40.10 10.82
CA MET A 828 -19.17 -38.97 11.49
C MET A 828 -17.64 -39.10 11.54
N SER A 829 -17.12 -40.29 11.86
CA SER A 829 -15.67 -40.52 11.92
C SER A 829 -14.96 -40.30 10.57
N LYS A 830 -15.68 -40.54 9.46
CA LYS A 830 -15.17 -40.37 8.09
C LYS A 830 -15.31 -38.93 7.60
N LEU A 831 -16.36 -38.21 7.99
CA LEU A 831 -16.57 -36.79 7.66
C LEU A 831 -15.61 -35.86 8.41
N HIS A 832 -15.26 -36.20 9.65
CA HIS A 832 -14.50 -35.34 10.55
C HIS A 832 -13.17 -34.83 9.95
N PRO A 833 -12.29 -35.67 9.34
CA PRO A 833 -11.06 -35.20 8.72
C PRO A 833 -11.27 -34.31 7.48
N VAL A 834 -12.35 -34.55 6.73
CA VAL A 834 -12.68 -33.79 5.49
C VAL A 834 -13.19 -32.39 5.81
N VAL A 835 -14.00 -32.27 6.87
CA VAL A 835 -14.42 -30.98 7.45
C VAL A 835 -13.20 -30.24 8.00
N GLN A 836 -12.29 -30.96 8.67
CA GLN A 836 -11.07 -30.39 9.26
C GLN A 836 -10.09 -29.84 8.21
N ALA A 837 -9.95 -30.50 7.06
CA ALA A 837 -9.04 -30.09 5.98
C ALA A 837 -9.56 -28.89 5.15
N ASN A 838 -10.89 -28.67 5.09
CA ASN A 838 -11.53 -27.61 4.29
C ASN A 838 -12.15 -26.50 5.15
N PHE A 839 -11.65 -26.32 6.37
CA PHE A 839 -12.23 -25.50 7.43
C PHE A 839 -12.55 -24.05 7.02
N SER A 840 -11.66 -23.38 6.27
CA SER A 840 -11.84 -21.96 5.88
C SER A 840 -13.01 -21.67 4.92
N LYS A 841 -13.75 -22.70 4.48
CA LYS A 841 -14.92 -22.57 3.60
C LYS A 841 -16.26 -22.77 4.33
N TYR A 842 -16.30 -23.28 5.58
CA TYR A 842 -17.50 -23.93 6.13
C TYR A 842 -17.89 -23.55 7.57
N ASP A 843 -17.62 -22.31 7.99
CA ASP A 843 -17.61 -21.96 9.43
C ASP A 843 -18.99 -21.70 10.09
N GLU A 844 -20.06 -21.35 9.37
CA GLU A 844 -21.31 -20.91 10.04
C GLU A 844 -22.37 -22.00 10.33
N ILE A 845 -22.38 -23.11 9.58
CA ILE A 845 -23.52 -24.07 9.63
C ILE A 845 -23.08 -25.50 9.98
N VAL A 846 -21.90 -25.92 9.51
CA VAL A 846 -21.44 -27.32 9.59
C VAL A 846 -21.01 -27.70 11.01
N LEU A 847 -20.38 -26.77 11.73
CA LEU A 847 -19.83 -26.99 13.06
C LEU A 847 -20.91 -27.14 14.16
N PRO A 848 -21.96 -26.28 14.21
CA PRO A 848 -23.11 -26.47 15.11
C PRO A 848 -23.86 -27.78 14.85
N SER A 849 -24.01 -28.20 13.59
CA SER A 849 -24.68 -29.45 13.24
C SER A 849 -23.88 -30.69 13.67
N MET A 850 -22.55 -30.67 13.58
CA MET A 850 -21.70 -31.73 14.13
C MET A 850 -21.73 -31.78 15.66
N SER A 851 -21.81 -30.62 16.33
CA SER A 851 -21.98 -30.56 17.79
C SER A 851 -23.34 -31.13 18.23
N MET A 852 -24.44 -30.75 17.58
CA MET A 852 -25.78 -31.30 17.85
C MET A 852 -25.84 -32.82 17.68
N LEU A 853 -25.14 -33.38 16.70
CA LEU A 853 -25.04 -34.82 16.50
C LEU A 853 -24.17 -35.50 17.56
N GLY A 854 -23.08 -34.87 17.98
CA GLY A 854 -22.28 -35.28 19.14
C GLY A 854 -23.10 -35.31 20.43
N MET A 855 -23.95 -34.30 20.66
CA MET A 855 -24.88 -34.25 21.78
C MET A 855 -25.92 -35.39 21.72
N ALA A 856 -26.49 -35.65 20.54
CA ALA A 856 -27.46 -36.74 20.36
C ALA A 856 -26.85 -38.14 20.56
N MET A 857 -25.57 -38.35 20.17
CA MET A 857 -24.83 -39.59 20.45
C MET A 857 -24.53 -39.79 21.94
N ALA A 858 -24.30 -38.70 22.68
CA ALA A 858 -24.10 -38.73 24.13
C ALA A 858 -25.38 -39.11 24.88
N TYR A 859 -26.54 -38.57 24.47
CA TYR A 859 -27.85 -38.98 24.99
C TYR A 859 -28.22 -40.43 24.64
N GLY A 860 -27.70 -40.96 23.54
CA GLY A 860 -27.84 -42.36 23.12
C GLY A 860 -26.85 -43.36 23.75
N GLY A 861 -26.01 -42.93 24.70
CA GLY A 861 -25.16 -43.82 25.52
C GLY A 861 -23.79 -44.21 24.92
N LYS A 862 -23.36 -43.62 23.79
CA LYS A 862 -22.02 -43.88 23.20
C LYS A 862 -21.04 -42.73 23.45
N VAL A 863 -20.73 -42.51 24.72
CA VAL A 863 -19.99 -41.35 25.25
C VAL A 863 -18.57 -41.23 24.69
N GLU A 864 -17.84 -42.34 24.51
CA GLU A 864 -16.42 -42.28 24.11
C GLU A 864 -16.19 -41.76 22.68
N GLY A 865 -17.16 -41.95 21.77
CA GLY A 865 -17.06 -41.48 20.38
C GLY A 865 -17.42 -40.01 20.19
N ALA A 866 -18.20 -39.43 21.11
CA ALA A 866 -18.64 -38.03 21.06
C ALA A 866 -17.58 -37.06 21.63
N LEU A 867 -16.70 -37.54 22.52
CA LEU A 867 -15.69 -36.74 23.21
C LEU A 867 -14.77 -35.94 22.27
N PRO A 868 -14.07 -36.55 21.30
CA PRO A 868 -13.10 -35.82 20.46
C PRO A 868 -13.74 -34.71 19.62
N ILE A 869 -14.98 -34.94 19.18
CA ILE A 869 -15.75 -34.01 18.34
C ILE A 869 -16.16 -32.78 19.15
N LEU A 870 -16.64 -32.99 20.39
CA LEU A 870 -17.02 -31.91 21.30
C LEU A 870 -15.79 -31.11 21.79
N GLU A 871 -14.66 -31.78 22.05
CA GLU A 871 -13.39 -31.12 22.44
C GLU A 871 -12.87 -30.16 21.35
N GLU A 872 -12.82 -30.62 20.09
CA GLU A 872 -12.28 -29.80 18.99
C GLU A 872 -13.22 -28.65 18.64
N TYR A 873 -14.54 -28.86 18.67
CA TYR A 873 -15.53 -27.79 18.51
C TYR A 873 -15.31 -26.69 19.54
N CYS A 874 -15.27 -27.05 20.83
CA CYS A 874 -15.11 -26.06 21.89
C CYS A 874 -13.77 -25.33 21.75
N THR A 875 -12.68 -26.06 21.47
CA THR A 875 -11.33 -25.48 21.33
C THR A 875 -11.23 -24.45 20.20
N ARG A 876 -11.83 -24.73 19.03
CA ARG A 876 -11.74 -23.82 17.87
C ARG A 876 -12.81 -22.73 17.86
N ALA A 877 -14.01 -22.99 18.37
CA ALA A 877 -15.03 -21.95 18.59
C ALA A 877 -14.47 -20.83 19.48
N MET A 878 -13.71 -21.19 20.53
CA MET A 878 -13.04 -20.20 21.38
C MET A 878 -11.97 -19.37 20.66
N LYS A 879 -11.26 -19.94 19.66
CA LYS A 879 -10.27 -19.19 18.85
C LYS A 879 -10.92 -18.24 17.83
N ALA A 880 -12.15 -18.51 17.43
CA ALA A 880 -12.89 -17.74 16.42
C ALA A 880 -13.83 -16.68 17.02
N LEU A 881 -14.04 -16.69 18.34
CA LEU A 881 -14.94 -15.76 19.01
C LEU A 881 -14.32 -14.35 19.12
N VAL A 882 -15.07 -13.34 18.70
CA VAL A 882 -14.78 -11.94 19.07
C VAL A 882 -15.08 -11.78 20.56
N PRO A 883 -14.16 -11.23 21.38
CA PRO A 883 -14.34 -11.13 22.83
C PRO A 883 -15.65 -10.40 23.18
N GLY A 884 -16.50 -11.02 24.02
CA GLY A 884 -17.74 -10.42 24.54
C GLY A 884 -19.04 -10.80 23.82
N THR A 885 -19.02 -11.70 22.82
CA THR A 885 -20.24 -12.18 22.16
C THR A 885 -20.73 -13.51 22.77
N PRO A 886 -21.97 -13.61 23.28
CA PRO A 886 -22.49 -14.86 23.82
C PRO A 886 -22.81 -15.87 22.70
N ASN A 887 -22.28 -17.10 22.81
CA ASN A 887 -22.58 -18.21 21.90
C ASN A 887 -23.28 -19.35 22.67
N PRO A 888 -24.63 -19.39 22.68
CA PRO A 888 -25.39 -20.34 23.50
C PRO A 888 -25.14 -21.81 23.10
N THR A 889 -24.75 -22.06 21.85
CA THR A 889 -24.37 -23.39 21.34
C THR A 889 -23.02 -23.86 21.88
N LEU A 890 -22.07 -22.93 22.06
CA LEU A 890 -20.79 -23.21 22.71
C LEU A 890 -21.00 -23.53 24.19
N ASP A 891 -21.81 -22.73 24.89
CA ASP A 891 -22.10 -22.93 26.31
C ASP A 891 -22.77 -24.29 26.57
N ALA A 892 -23.74 -24.67 25.72
CA ALA A 892 -24.37 -25.99 25.78
C ALA A 892 -23.39 -27.14 25.53
N SER A 893 -22.49 -26.98 24.54
CA SER A 893 -21.48 -27.99 24.19
C SER A 893 -20.42 -28.16 25.29
N GLN A 894 -19.99 -27.05 25.91
CA GLN A 894 -19.06 -27.05 27.04
C GLN A 894 -19.69 -27.70 28.27
N ASN A 895 -20.94 -27.37 28.59
CA ASN A 895 -21.68 -27.98 29.70
C ASN A 895 -21.82 -29.50 29.55
N LEU A 896 -22.11 -29.98 28.34
CA LEU A 896 -22.20 -31.41 28.07
C LEU A 896 -20.82 -32.09 28.10
N LEU A 897 -19.79 -31.47 27.52
CA LEU A 897 -18.41 -31.99 27.58
C LEU A 897 -17.96 -32.18 29.04
N MET A 898 -18.30 -31.25 29.92
CA MET A 898 -18.04 -31.31 31.35
C MET A 898 -18.79 -32.47 32.04
N GLN A 899 -20.09 -32.65 31.75
CA GLN A 899 -20.88 -33.77 32.28
C GLN A 899 -20.33 -35.13 31.82
N LEU A 900 -19.91 -35.24 30.56
CA LEU A 900 -19.33 -36.46 30.01
C LEU A 900 -17.95 -36.75 30.61
N TYR A 901 -17.11 -35.73 30.81
CA TYR A 901 -15.82 -35.91 31.47
C TYR A 901 -15.92 -36.32 32.94
N GLY A 902 -16.88 -35.74 33.66
CA GLY A 902 -17.20 -36.13 35.04
C GLY A 902 -17.70 -37.57 35.14
N SER A 903 -18.61 -37.98 34.25
CA SER A 903 -19.11 -39.37 34.22
C SER A 903 -18.03 -40.42 33.87
N LEU A 904 -17.04 -40.05 33.05
CA LEU A 904 -15.91 -40.90 32.69
C LEU A 904 -14.73 -40.85 33.67
N LYS A 905 -14.82 -40.06 34.76
CA LYS A 905 -13.74 -39.86 35.76
C LYS A 905 -12.40 -39.38 35.17
N LYS A 906 -12.40 -38.66 34.04
CA LYS A 906 -11.18 -38.14 33.37
C LYS A 906 -10.87 -36.70 33.81
N PHE A 907 -10.60 -36.49 35.09
CA PHE A 907 -10.46 -35.16 35.70
C PHE A 907 -9.23 -34.38 35.19
N ASP A 908 -8.13 -35.06 34.87
CA ASP A 908 -6.91 -34.44 34.34
C ASP A 908 -7.16 -33.72 33.00
N LYS A 909 -8.08 -34.24 32.19
CA LYS A 909 -8.46 -33.64 30.90
C LYS A 909 -9.30 -32.38 31.06
N ILE A 910 -10.15 -32.32 32.08
CA ILE A 910 -10.90 -31.10 32.44
C ILE A 910 -9.89 -30.00 32.82
N ILE A 911 -8.91 -30.35 33.65
CA ILE A 911 -7.87 -29.43 34.11
C ILE A 911 -7.02 -28.93 32.94
N ALA A 912 -6.57 -29.82 32.05
CA ALA A 912 -5.79 -29.46 30.87
C ALA A 912 -6.55 -28.52 29.92
N PHE A 913 -7.83 -28.82 29.66
CA PHE A 913 -8.68 -28.01 28.77
C PHE A 913 -8.85 -26.57 29.28
N PHE A 914 -9.15 -26.38 30.57
CA PHE A 914 -9.29 -25.04 31.17
C PHE A 914 -7.96 -24.31 31.38
N THR A 915 -6.84 -25.03 31.49
CA THR A 915 -5.50 -24.43 31.56
C THR A 915 -5.09 -23.84 30.21
N ALA A 916 -5.35 -24.56 29.11
CA ALA A 916 -5.11 -24.07 27.76
C ALA A 916 -5.99 -22.86 27.38
N GLN A 917 -7.24 -22.82 27.87
CA GLN A 917 -8.11 -21.65 27.72
C GLN A 917 -7.52 -20.41 28.41
N PHE A 918 -7.03 -20.56 29.65
CA PHE A 918 -6.47 -19.47 30.43
C PHE A 918 -5.22 -18.89 29.77
N GLU A 919 -4.32 -19.74 29.28
CA GLU A 919 -3.12 -19.29 28.54
C GLU A 919 -3.48 -18.53 27.27
N HIS A 920 -4.49 -19.00 26.52
CA HIS A 920 -4.95 -18.33 25.31
C HIS A 920 -5.53 -16.93 25.58
N PHE A 921 -6.33 -16.77 26.64
CA PHE A 921 -6.89 -15.46 27.02
C PHE A 921 -5.85 -14.51 27.63
N ARG A 922 -4.88 -15.04 28.39
CA ARG A 922 -3.77 -14.26 28.94
C ARG A 922 -2.85 -13.71 27.84
N ASP A 923 -2.57 -14.51 26.81
CA ASP A 923 -1.64 -14.14 25.74
C ASP A 923 -2.27 -13.19 24.70
N THR A 924 -3.60 -13.03 24.70
CA THR A 924 -4.33 -12.16 23.76
C THR A 924 -4.79 -10.81 24.34
N GLN A 925 -4.90 -10.66 25.66
CA GLN A 925 -5.50 -9.48 26.32
C GLN A 925 -4.67 -9.09 27.56
N GLY A 926 -3.52 -8.42 27.38
CA GLY A 926 -2.79 -7.85 28.53
C GLY A 926 -3.74 -7.11 29.50
N GLU A 927 -3.69 -7.52 30.77
CA GLU A 927 -4.55 -7.17 31.91
C GLU A 927 -6.04 -7.58 31.84
N ALA A 928 -6.50 -8.21 32.94
CA ALA A 928 -7.70 -9.03 33.05
C ALA A 928 -9.01 -8.28 32.77
N SER A 929 -9.67 -8.61 31.67
CA SER A 929 -11.01 -8.10 31.34
C SER A 929 -12.12 -8.90 32.04
N GLU A 930 -13.28 -8.26 32.18
CA GLU A 930 -14.54 -8.72 32.80
C GLU A 930 -14.99 -10.14 32.34
N ALA A 931 -14.64 -10.52 31.10
CA ALA A 931 -14.88 -11.84 30.54
C ALA A 931 -13.99 -12.94 31.14
N ALA A 932 -12.72 -12.64 31.45
CA ALA A 932 -11.83 -13.56 32.16
C ALA A 932 -12.32 -13.79 33.60
N ILE A 933 -12.83 -12.73 34.25
CA ILE A 933 -13.41 -12.78 35.60
C ILE A 933 -14.70 -13.63 35.60
N THR A 934 -15.54 -13.51 34.57
CA THR A 934 -16.76 -14.32 34.42
C THR A 934 -16.44 -15.81 34.19
N ALA A 935 -15.43 -16.12 33.37
CA ALA A 935 -14.94 -17.49 33.19
C ALA A 935 -14.33 -18.08 34.47
N ILE A 936 -13.65 -17.26 35.27
CA ILE A 936 -13.14 -17.62 36.60
C ILE A 936 -14.29 -17.86 37.59
N ASN A 937 -15.36 -17.05 37.55
CA ASN A 937 -16.56 -17.21 38.38
C ASN A 937 -17.26 -18.55 38.08
N ASN A 938 -17.38 -18.92 36.80
CA ASN A 938 -17.93 -20.21 36.39
C ASN A 938 -17.06 -21.39 36.86
N ARG A 939 -15.73 -21.23 36.90
CA ARG A 939 -14.79 -22.23 37.42
C ARG A 939 -14.90 -22.42 38.94
N ALA A 940 -15.10 -21.33 39.69
CA ALA A 940 -15.32 -21.37 41.13
C ALA A 940 -16.67 -22.00 41.52
N GLN A 941 -17.74 -21.66 40.79
CA GLN A 941 -19.06 -22.26 40.97
C GLN A 941 -19.10 -23.76 40.62
N TYR A 942 -18.30 -24.19 39.64
CA TYR A 942 -18.17 -25.61 39.27
C TYR A 942 -17.35 -26.41 40.30
N HIS A 943 -16.30 -25.83 40.89
CA HIS A 943 -15.59 -26.43 42.01
C HIS A 943 -16.44 -26.51 43.29
N PHE A 944 -17.33 -25.52 43.51
CA PHE A 944 -18.35 -25.56 44.56
C PHE A 944 -19.31 -26.76 44.37
N ALA A 945 -19.75 -27.03 43.13
CA ALA A 945 -20.57 -28.20 42.80
C ALA A 945 -19.81 -29.54 42.98
N LEU A 946 -18.52 -29.59 42.66
CA LEU A 946 -17.66 -30.77 42.86
C LEU A 946 -17.31 -31.04 44.34
N SER A 947 -17.42 -30.04 45.23
CA SER A 947 -17.17 -30.22 46.67
C SER A 947 -18.23 -31.05 47.41
N ASN A 948 -19.32 -31.40 46.72
CA ASN A 948 -20.39 -32.30 47.20
C ASN A 948 -20.19 -33.77 46.82
N ILE A 949 -19.04 -34.14 46.24
CA ILE A 949 -18.69 -35.54 45.96
C ILE A 949 -17.35 -35.86 46.64
N ASP A 950 -17.34 -36.87 47.49
CA ASP A 950 -16.25 -37.33 48.38
C ASP A 950 -14.89 -37.67 47.72
N ALA A 951 -14.68 -37.34 46.44
CA ALA A 951 -13.45 -37.58 45.70
C ALA A 951 -12.39 -36.46 45.83
N ALA A 952 -12.75 -35.27 46.34
CA ALA A 952 -11.83 -34.13 46.46
C ALA A 952 -10.88 -34.19 47.68
N ARG A 953 -10.43 -35.39 48.09
CA ARG A 953 -9.39 -35.55 49.13
C ARG A 953 -7.97 -35.50 48.56
N ALA A 954 -7.78 -35.39 47.24
CA ALA A 954 -6.47 -35.57 46.61
C ALA A 954 -5.70 -34.29 46.24
N ASP A 955 -6.34 -33.12 46.03
CA ASP A 955 -5.62 -31.95 45.47
C ASP A 955 -5.99 -30.60 46.11
N HIS A 956 -5.74 -30.47 47.42
CA HIS A 956 -5.84 -29.19 48.13
C HIS A 956 -4.87 -28.11 47.60
N LYS A 957 -3.74 -28.51 46.97
CA LYS A 957 -2.70 -27.57 46.52
C LYS A 957 -3.13 -26.66 45.38
N GLU A 958 -3.87 -27.18 44.39
CA GLU A 958 -4.27 -26.35 43.24
C GLU A 958 -5.47 -25.47 43.53
N VAL A 959 -6.33 -25.87 44.47
CA VAL A 959 -7.38 -24.99 45.01
C VAL A 959 -6.75 -23.80 45.74
N ILE A 960 -5.69 -24.03 46.52
CA ILE A 960 -4.94 -22.96 47.22
C ILE A 960 -4.22 -22.04 46.22
N ARG A 961 -3.59 -22.58 45.17
CA ARG A 961 -2.97 -21.74 44.12
C ARG A 961 -3.97 -20.85 43.39
N LEU A 962 -5.17 -21.35 43.10
CA LEU A 962 -6.22 -20.57 42.43
C LEU A 962 -6.76 -19.46 43.34
N LEU A 963 -6.91 -19.73 44.65
CA LEU A 963 -7.35 -18.74 45.64
C LEU A 963 -6.32 -17.63 45.89
N VAL A 964 -5.02 -17.94 45.86
CA VAL A 964 -3.92 -16.95 45.95
C VAL A 964 -3.90 -16.02 44.73
N VAL A 965 -4.20 -16.53 43.53
CA VAL A 965 -4.33 -15.72 42.31
C VAL A 965 -5.57 -14.81 42.37
N LEU A 966 -6.65 -15.27 42.99
CA LEU A 966 -7.91 -14.54 43.13
C LEU A 966 -7.85 -13.39 44.17
N GLN A 967 -6.98 -13.48 45.18
CA GLN A 967 -6.80 -12.43 46.20
C GLN A 967 -6.18 -11.13 45.66
N GLY A 968 -5.64 -11.13 44.44
CA GLY A 968 -5.13 -9.91 43.78
C GLY A 968 -6.18 -9.10 43.02
N ALA A 969 -7.45 -9.55 42.98
CA ALA A 969 -8.52 -8.90 42.25
C ALA A 969 -9.49 -8.17 43.20
N ASP A 970 -9.49 -6.83 43.19
CA ASP A 970 -10.39 -5.97 43.98
C ASP A 970 -11.81 -5.91 43.39
N HIS A 971 -12.52 -7.06 43.32
CA HIS A 971 -13.89 -7.14 42.81
C HIS A 971 -14.88 -7.74 43.83
N PRO A 972 -16.08 -7.16 44.05
CA PRO A 972 -17.01 -7.55 45.12
C PRO A 972 -17.45 -9.02 45.12
N GLU A 973 -17.67 -9.60 43.93
CA GLU A 973 -18.12 -11.00 43.79
C GLU A 973 -17.01 -12.02 44.09
N THR A 974 -15.75 -11.64 43.82
CA THR A 974 -14.57 -12.43 44.15
C THR A 974 -14.41 -12.54 45.66
N ILE A 975 -14.65 -11.44 46.39
CA ILE A 975 -14.63 -11.38 47.85
C ILE A 975 -15.72 -12.29 48.46
N GLN A 976 -16.93 -12.26 47.90
CA GLN A 976 -18.05 -13.09 48.37
C GLN A 976 -17.79 -14.59 48.17
N SER A 977 -17.14 -14.97 47.07
CA SER A 977 -16.76 -16.35 46.78
C SER A 977 -15.66 -16.86 47.72
N VAL A 978 -14.68 -16.02 48.05
CA VAL A 978 -13.60 -16.34 49.02
C VAL A 978 -14.16 -16.51 50.44
N GLU A 979 -15.10 -15.66 50.87
CA GLU A 979 -15.80 -15.79 52.16
C GLU A 979 -16.60 -17.11 52.25
N GLY A 980 -17.26 -17.53 51.16
CA GLY A 980 -17.94 -18.82 51.08
C GLY A 980 -17.00 -20.03 51.23
N PHE A 981 -15.80 -19.97 50.64
CA PHE A 981 -14.77 -21.00 50.80
C PHE A 981 -14.23 -21.07 52.25
N LYS A 982 -14.00 -19.92 52.90
CA LYS A 982 -13.57 -19.87 54.31
C LYS A 982 -14.60 -20.49 55.26
N ALA A 983 -15.87 -20.19 55.06
CA ALA A 983 -16.97 -20.77 55.85
C ALA A 983 -17.05 -22.30 55.71
N LEU A 984 -16.81 -22.83 54.51
CA LEU A 984 -16.81 -24.26 54.23
C LEU A 984 -15.63 -25.00 54.90
N TYR A 985 -14.42 -24.45 54.84
CA TYR A 985 -13.24 -25.02 55.53
C TYR A 985 -13.44 -25.03 57.06
N ALA A 986 -13.98 -23.94 57.61
CA ALA A 986 -14.33 -23.85 59.02
C ALA A 986 -15.38 -24.90 59.43
N SER A 987 -16.40 -25.15 58.60
CA SER A 987 -17.42 -26.19 58.86
C SER A 987 -16.86 -27.62 58.87
N LYS A 988 -15.70 -27.84 58.26
CA LYS A 988 -15.00 -29.14 58.21
C LYS A 988 -13.80 -29.22 59.17
N GLY A 989 -13.65 -28.27 60.08
CA GLY A 989 -12.60 -28.26 61.11
C GLY A 989 -11.19 -27.96 60.61
N LEU A 990 -11.06 -27.39 59.40
CA LEU A 990 -9.79 -26.98 58.81
C LEU A 990 -9.61 -25.47 58.95
N VAL A 991 -8.44 -25.03 59.39
CA VAL A 991 -8.10 -23.59 59.52
C VAL A 991 -7.44 -23.13 58.23
N TYR A 992 -8.00 -22.09 57.61
CA TYR A 992 -7.43 -21.39 56.47
C TYR A 992 -6.55 -20.25 57.01
N GLU A 993 -5.21 -20.41 56.97
CA GLU A 993 -4.26 -19.32 57.26
C GLU A 993 -4.01 -18.47 56.02
#